data_AF-A0A0E3S314-F1
#
_entry.id   AF-A0A0E3S314-F1
#
_cell.length_a   1.000
_cell.length_b   1.000
_cell.length_c   1.000
_cell.angle_alpha   90.00
_cell.angle_beta   90.00
_cell.angle_gamma   90.00
#
_symmetry.space_group_name_H-M   'P 1'
#
loop_
_entity.id
_entity.type
_entity.pdbx_description
1 polymer ?
#
loop_
_entity_poly.entity_id
_entity_poly.type
_entity_poly.pdbx_seq_one_letter_code
_entity_poly.pdbx_strand_id
1 'polypeptide(L)'
;MIKAKNSTNNVIFVDADNVKISGIKANAATSEIASGICLSGCNNCVIEQNKLTVNGRGIYLVSSRGCTVSGNTIVNNGYFGIVLGSSNNNIISGNTATNSERGIYIGNSDENTVSGNTVTLNSVLGFYSCSLCDRNQIYNNYFNNTEISVKTGSGNTYNTTKTAGTNIIGGSYIGGNYWGKPNGKGFSDTAVDKDGDGISDSTYTLPGSSYVDYLPLVYQANSSEPVHPVADFSSDFASGNAPLTVSFTDISTGNPITWDWNFGDGTTSTDQNPVHTYTSAGDYTVTLTVNNADGAASKDGTITVLQTTEPVVPVANFTSDVASENAPLTVTFTDTSTGFPTAWSWDFGDGTTSTDQNPVHTYTSAGDYTVTLTVSNADGTASKDGTITVLQTTEPVVPVANFTSDVASGNAPLTVTFTDTSTGNPTTWDWDFGDGTTSTDQNPVHTYTSAGDYTVTLTASNANGESPITGSITVLQPSELILPVADFGTSATQGPAPLAVQFTDLSQNTVSWSWDFDNDGQPDSTEQSPVYVYRVPGDYTVNLMVSNENGTASKTLEIKVLEAEKDTGLPVANFSANVTSGYVPLAVQFTDLSQKATSIGWDFNNDGVADVSSSPVGYVYTSPGTYTVNLLATNENGTVSKTLEIEVLNERSSGGSSHSSGGGGGGSPEPARNVETKELSQVYITNGKAVQFDFAKNATCVVYVNFDAKKTVGKTTTIAEELKNKSALVSELPSDEVYKSFNVWVGNGGYATQNNIENPVLCFKVEKSWLQNKSIDQASIALNRYEDKAWVQLPVTLSKEDDTYLYFTARVPGFSSFAITGKAKSLSKGDPTEAKPRQETRFVGGEAVKSMGAEVEQNSSQGKDKAAPGFGLIYGIACILAVFLYKRK
;
A
#
# COMPACT_ATOMS: atom_id res chain seq x y z
N MET A 1 7.28 -15.97 -15.08
CA MET A 1 6.31 -16.38 -14.04
C MET A 1 5.18 -17.08 -14.77
N ILE A 2 4.84 -18.29 -14.36
CA ILE A 2 3.83 -19.16 -14.99
C ILE A 2 2.63 -19.22 -14.05
N LYS A 3 1.42 -19.04 -14.56
CA LYS A 3 0.17 -19.03 -13.78
C LYS A 3 -0.72 -20.17 -14.24
N ALA A 4 -1.45 -20.80 -13.30
CA ALA A 4 -2.51 -21.73 -13.67
C ALA A 4 -3.63 -21.00 -14.43
N LYS A 5 -4.26 -21.70 -15.38
CA LYS A 5 -5.39 -21.16 -16.17
C LYS A 5 -6.64 -20.91 -15.32
N ASN A 6 -6.86 -21.73 -14.30
CA ASN A 6 -7.86 -21.56 -13.26
C ASN A 6 -7.34 -22.17 -11.96
N SER A 7 -8.04 -21.94 -10.84
CA SER A 7 -7.64 -22.39 -9.51
C SER A 7 -7.50 -23.91 -9.36
N THR A 8 -8.20 -24.70 -10.19
CA THR A 8 -8.21 -26.17 -10.12
C THR A 8 -7.16 -26.85 -10.98
N ASN A 9 -6.47 -26.12 -11.86
CA ASN A 9 -5.40 -26.68 -12.68
C ASN A 9 -4.04 -26.59 -11.98
N ASN A 10 -3.22 -27.63 -12.17
CA ASN A 10 -1.79 -27.51 -11.86
C ASN A 10 -1.16 -26.42 -12.74
N VAL A 11 -0.20 -25.64 -12.19
CA VAL A 11 0.54 -24.66 -13.01
C VAL A 11 1.42 -25.37 -14.02
N ILE A 12 2.13 -26.41 -13.56
CA ILE A 12 2.85 -27.35 -14.42
C ILE A 12 2.46 -28.77 -14.05
N PHE A 13 2.05 -29.52 -15.05
CA PHE A 13 1.81 -30.95 -14.97
C PHE A 13 2.84 -31.68 -15.84
N VAL A 14 3.48 -32.69 -15.27
CA VAL A 14 4.49 -33.51 -15.93
C VAL A 14 4.05 -34.96 -15.86
N ASP A 15 4.02 -35.62 -17.00
CA ASP A 15 3.70 -37.03 -17.19
C ASP A 15 4.78 -37.76 -18.04
N ALA A 16 5.98 -37.20 -18.08
CA ALA A 16 7.12 -37.72 -18.82
C ALA A 16 8.36 -37.90 -17.92
N ASP A 17 9.17 -38.89 -18.26
CA ASP A 17 10.43 -39.22 -17.57
C ASP A 17 11.57 -38.28 -17.96
N ASN A 18 12.59 -38.18 -17.11
CA ASN A 18 13.84 -37.43 -17.33
C ASN A 18 13.63 -35.93 -17.61
N VAL A 19 12.52 -35.37 -17.11
CA VAL A 19 12.20 -33.94 -17.28
C VAL A 19 12.94 -33.12 -16.22
N LYS A 20 13.58 -32.03 -16.67
CA LYS A 20 14.18 -31.04 -15.78
C LYS A 20 13.38 -29.73 -15.81
N ILE A 21 12.95 -29.26 -14.63
CA ILE A 21 12.31 -27.96 -14.42
C ILE A 21 13.16 -27.15 -13.45
N SER A 22 13.65 -26.00 -13.91
CA SER A 22 14.54 -25.16 -13.11
C SER A 22 14.28 -23.65 -13.27
N GLY A 23 14.45 -22.91 -12.18
CA GLY A 23 14.47 -21.44 -12.16
C GLY A 23 13.12 -20.76 -12.41
N ILE A 24 12.02 -21.49 -12.37
CA ILE A 24 10.70 -20.93 -12.67
C ILE A 24 10.01 -20.35 -11.42
N LYS A 25 9.04 -19.45 -11.66
CA LYS A 25 8.12 -18.95 -10.64
C LYS A 25 6.71 -19.39 -11.00
N ALA A 26 6.03 -20.15 -10.15
CA ALA A 26 4.67 -20.67 -10.42
C ALA A 26 3.67 -20.38 -9.29
N ASN A 27 2.48 -19.91 -9.66
CA ASN A 27 1.41 -19.49 -8.75
C ASN A 27 -0.01 -19.65 -9.35
N ALA A 28 -1.03 -19.36 -8.52
CA ALA A 28 -2.45 -19.28 -8.88
C ALA A 28 -3.20 -20.62 -9.05
N ALA A 29 -2.57 -21.76 -8.73
CA ALA A 29 -3.26 -23.05 -8.63
C ALA A 29 -3.88 -23.24 -7.22
N THR A 30 -4.87 -22.42 -6.83
CA THR A 30 -5.28 -22.26 -5.42
C THR A 30 -6.20 -23.37 -4.84
N SER A 31 -6.72 -24.29 -5.65
CA SER A 31 -7.54 -25.41 -5.18
C SER A 31 -6.71 -26.47 -4.44
N GLU A 32 -7.31 -27.19 -3.48
CA GLU A 32 -6.65 -28.22 -2.66
C GLU A 32 -6.06 -29.40 -3.45
N ILE A 33 -6.59 -29.65 -4.65
CA ILE A 33 -6.12 -30.70 -5.56
C ILE A 33 -5.07 -30.20 -6.56
N ALA A 34 -4.87 -28.89 -6.65
CA ALA A 34 -4.03 -28.25 -7.64
C ALA A 34 -2.65 -27.91 -7.07
N SER A 35 -1.62 -28.05 -7.91
CA SER A 35 -0.22 -27.92 -7.52
C SER A 35 0.50 -26.87 -8.36
N GLY A 36 1.50 -26.20 -7.78
CA GLY A 36 2.46 -25.41 -8.54
C GLY A 36 3.19 -26.29 -9.55
N ILE A 37 3.76 -27.41 -9.10
CA ILE A 37 4.34 -28.42 -9.97
C ILE A 37 3.80 -29.79 -9.56
N CYS A 38 3.23 -30.54 -10.50
CA CYS A 38 2.76 -31.90 -10.30
C CYS A 38 3.51 -32.86 -11.24
N LEU A 39 4.14 -33.89 -10.68
CA LEU A 39 4.74 -35.01 -11.39
C LEU A 39 3.84 -36.22 -11.19
N SER A 40 3.37 -36.81 -12.28
CA SER A 40 2.44 -37.94 -12.25
C SER A 40 2.98 -39.11 -13.04
N GLY A 41 3.42 -40.15 -12.33
CA GLY A 41 3.98 -41.34 -12.97
C GLY A 41 5.39 -41.14 -13.55
N CYS A 42 6.12 -40.11 -13.12
CA CYS A 42 7.40 -39.73 -13.73
C CYS A 42 8.58 -40.44 -13.08
N ASN A 43 9.60 -40.74 -13.89
CA ASN A 43 10.87 -41.29 -13.46
C ASN A 43 12.02 -40.33 -13.71
N ASN A 44 12.96 -40.24 -12.75
CA ASN A 44 14.25 -39.53 -12.90
C ASN A 44 14.12 -38.04 -13.28
N CYS A 45 13.05 -37.36 -12.86
CA CYS A 45 12.87 -35.93 -13.12
C CYS A 45 13.62 -35.08 -12.09
N VAL A 46 14.03 -33.87 -12.50
CA VAL A 46 14.74 -32.91 -11.64
C VAL A 46 13.97 -31.61 -11.54
N ILE A 47 13.51 -31.27 -10.34
CA ILE A 47 12.78 -30.05 -10.02
C ILE A 47 13.65 -29.21 -9.10
N GLU A 48 14.31 -28.18 -9.63
CA GLU A 48 15.29 -27.43 -8.85
C GLU A 48 15.19 -25.91 -8.91
N GLN A 49 15.51 -25.23 -7.81
CA GLN A 49 15.64 -23.76 -7.78
C GLN A 49 14.37 -22.99 -8.24
N ASN A 50 13.19 -23.58 -8.05
CA ASN A 50 11.92 -22.97 -8.43
C ASN A 50 11.29 -22.22 -7.25
N LYS A 51 10.51 -21.18 -7.53
CA LYS A 51 9.74 -20.43 -6.52
C LYS A 51 8.24 -20.65 -6.70
N LEU A 52 7.60 -21.28 -5.73
CA LEU A 52 6.20 -21.72 -5.80
C LEU A 52 5.40 -21.06 -4.69
N THR A 53 4.46 -20.21 -5.06
CA THR A 53 3.70 -19.39 -4.11
C THR A 53 2.22 -19.36 -4.42
N VAL A 54 1.36 -19.35 -3.41
CA VAL A 54 -0.10 -19.20 -3.58
C VAL A 54 -0.70 -20.29 -4.49
N ASN A 55 -0.34 -21.55 -4.22
CA ASN A 55 -0.97 -22.74 -4.81
C ASN A 55 -1.59 -23.58 -3.68
N GLY A 56 -2.47 -24.52 -3.98
CA GLY A 56 -2.98 -25.47 -2.98
C GLY A 56 -1.87 -26.39 -2.49
N ARG A 57 -1.09 -26.95 -3.44
CA ARG A 57 0.14 -27.69 -3.17
C ARG A 57 1.31 -27.00 -3.85
N GLY A 58 2.46 -26.89 -3.20
CA GLY A 58 3.67 -26.39 -3.85
C GLY A 58 4.15 -27.36 -4.92
N ILE A 59 4.73 -28.48 -4.47
CA ILE A 59 5.21 -29.58 -5.33
C ILE A 59 4.49 -30.86 -4.94
N TYR A 60 3.94 -31.56 -5.92
CA TYR A 60 3.30 -32.85 -5.72
C TYR A 60 3.90 -33.93 -6.63
N LEU A 61 4.52 -34.94 -6.02
CA LEU A 61 4.94 -36.16 -6.71
C LEU A 61 3.88 -37.22 -6.44
N VAL A 62 3.29 -37.77 -7.50
CA VAL A 62 2.37 -38.89 -7.43
C VAL A 62 2.85 -40.04 -8.30
N SER A 63 2.90 -41.25 -7.72
CA SER A 63 3.36 -42.45 -8.41
C SER A 63 4.72 -42.30 -9.12
N SER A 64 5.61 -41.45 -8.60
CA SER A 64 6.86 -41.06 -9.25
C SER A 64 8.08 -41.69 -8.57
N ARG A 65 9.15 -41.92 -9.33
CA ARG A 65 10.36 -42.62 -8.84
C ARG A 65 11.67 -41.99 -9.28
N GLY A 66 12.69 -41.98 -8.43
CA GLY A 66 14.03 -41.52 -8.83
C GLY A 66 14.12 -40.01 -9.06
N CYS A 67 13.08 -39.23 -8.72
CA CYS A 67 13.05 -37.80 -8.96
C CYS A 67 13.84 -37.05 -7.88
N THR A 68 14.47 -35.94 -8.27
CA THR A 68 15.16 -35.01 -7.37
C THR A 68 14.38 -33.70 -7.29
N VAL A 69 14.04 -33.27 -6.07
CA VAL A 69 13.42 -31.98 -5.78
C VAL A 69 14.38 -31.20 -4.90
N SER A 70 15.03 -30.17 -5.44
CA SER A 70 16.13 -29.50 -4.74
C SER A 70 16.20 -27.98 -4.82
N GLY A 71 16.56 -27.30 -3.73
CA GLY A 71 16.77 -25.85 -3.76
C GLY A 71 15.52 -25.02 -4.06
N ASN A 72 14.31 -25.60 -4.01
CA ASN A 72 13.08 -24.88 -4.32
C ASN A 72 12.61 -24.04 -3.13
N THR A 73 12.01 -22.88 -3.41
CA THR A 73 11.37 -22.00 -2.43
C THR A 73 9.85 -22.10 -2.55
N ILE A 74 9.22 -22.82 -1.63
CA ILE A 74 7.79 -23.09 -1.58
C ILE A 74 7.19 -22.31 -0.39
N VAL A 75 6.47 -21.22 -0.68
CA VAL A 75 6.04 -20.26 0.36
C VAL A 75 4.58 -19.85 0.17
N ASN A 76 3.80 -19.80 1.24
CA ASN A 76 2.39 -19.35 1.22
C ASN A 76 1.50 -20.24 0.33
N ASN A 77 1.59 -21.56 0.45
CA ASN A 77 0.71 -22.49 -0.28
C ASN A 77 -0.41 -22.95 0.67
N GLY A 78 -1.63 -23.13 0.16
CA GLY A 78 -2.82 -23.35 1.00
C GLY A 78 -2.71 -24.57 1.90
N TYR A 79 -2.41 -25.74 1.32
CA TYR A 79 -2.53 -27.00 2.04
C TYR A 79 -1.19 -27.69 2.27
N PHE A 80 -0.32 -27.73 1.26
CA PHE A 80 0.94 -28.46 1.33
C PHE A 80 2.10 -27.73 0.67
N GLY A 81 3.28 -27.83 1.28
CA GLY A 81 4.55 -27.44 0.68
C GLY A 81 5.00 -28.46 -0.37
N ILE A 82 5.49 -29.62 0.09
CA ILE A 82 5.95 -30.72 -0.76
C ILE A 82 5.20 -32.00 -0.35
N VAL A 83 4.62 -32.69 -1.33
CA VAL A 83 3.84 -33.91 -1.12
C VAL A 83 4.39 -35.05 -1.96
N LEU A 84 4.59 -36.21 -1.34
CA LEU A 84 4.86 -37.48 -2.01
C LEU A 84 3.66 -38.39 -1.77
N GLY A 85 3.01 -38.82 -2.86
CA GLY A 85 1.92 -39.78 -2.84
C GLY A 85 2.28 -41.01 -3.64
N SER A 86 2.38 -42.18 -3.01
CA SER A 86 2.77 -43.43 -3.68
C SER A 86 4.07 -43.31 -4.51
N SER A 87 5.03 -42.50 -4.06
CA SER A 87 6.23 -42.13 -4.82
C SER A 87 7.48 -42.59 -4.10
N ASN A 88 8.32 -43.37 -4.79
CA ASN A 88 9.39 -44.12 -4.14
C ASN A 88 10.78 -43.67 -4.61
N ASN A 89 11.81 -43.86 -3.79
CA ASN A 89 13.20 -43.63 -4.19
C ASN A 89 13.46 -42.22 -4.77
N ASN A 90 12.89 -41.18 -4.17
CA ASN A 90 13.09 -39.78 -4.56
C ASN A 90 13.99 -39.05 -3.58
N ILE A 91 14.66 -37.99 -4.03
CA ILE A 91 15.53 -37.12 -3.23
C ILE A 91 14.86 -35.76 -3.06
N ILE A 92 14.59 -35.35 -1.84
CA ILE A 92 14.03 -34.04 -1.48
C ILE A 92 15.09 -33.30 -0.67
N SER A 93 15.80 -32.33 -1.27
CA SER A 93 16.95 -31.71 -0.60
C SER A 93 17.16 -30.22 -0.79
N GLY A 94 17.51 -29.49 0.28
CA GLY A 94 17.83 -28.06 0.15
C GLY A 94 16.62 -27.17 -0.12
N ASN A 95 15.39 -27.65 0.05
CA ASN A 95 14.19 -26.87 -0.23
C ASN A 95 13.75 -26.05 0.99
N THR A 96 13.16 -24.90 0.74
CA THR A 96 12.48 -24.08 1.76
C THR A 96 10.98 -24.27 1.61
N ALA A 97 10.29 -24.80 2.63
CA ALA A 97 8.84 -25.00 2.66
C ALA A 97 8.22 -24.28 3.87
N THR A 98 7.64 -23.09 3.63
CA THR A 98 7.21 -22.17 4.70
C THR A 98 5.78 -21.69 4.52
N ASN A 99 5.07 -21.48 5.64
CA ASN A 99 3.74 -20.87 5.69
C ASN A 99 2.70 -21.58 4.81
N SER A 100 2.67 -22.91 4.87
CA SER A 100 1.56 -23.73 4.35
C SER A 100 0.85 -24.42 5.50
N GLU A 101 -0.32 -25.05 5.31
CA GLU A 101 -0.85 -25.89 6.38
C GLU A 101 0.13 -27.00 6.78
N ARG A 102 0.69 -27.69 5.78
CA ARG A 102 1.61 -28.82 5.97
C ARG A 102 2.90 -28.59 5.19
N GLY A 103 4.05 -28.79 5.82
CA GLY A 103 5.36 -28.61 5.19
C GLY A 103 5.70 -29.71 4.19
N ILE A 104 6.43 -30.74 4.65
CA ILE A 104 6.76 -31.93 3.86
C ILE A 104 5.86 -33.08 4.29
N TYR A 105 5.18 -33.71 3.32
CA TYR A 105 4.21 -34.77 3.56
C TYR A 105 4.55 -36.02 2.75
N ILE A 106 4.83 -37.12 3.45
CA ILE A 106 5.14 -38.44 2.86
C ILE A 106 3.92 -39.35 3.05
N GLY A 107 3.24 -39.68 1.95
CA GLY A 107 2.07 -40.54 1.91
C GLY A 107 2.29 -41.78 1.05
N ASN A 108 2.15 -42.96 1.65
CA ASN A 108 2.32 -44.29 1.05
C ASN A 108 3.60 -44.39 0.19
N SER A 109 4.72 -43.84 0.65
CA SER A 109 5.91 -43.58 -0.17
C SER A 109 7.15 -44.12 0.53
N ASP A 110 7.98 -44.85 -0.21
CA ASP A 110 9.09 -45.65 0.33
C ASP A 110 10.45 -45.25 -0.24
N GLU A 111 11.53 -45.59 0.49
CA GLU A 111 12.91 -45.43 0.01
C GLU A 111 13.31 -43.97 -0.33
N ASN A 112 12.59 -42.95 0.12
CA ASN A 112 12.91 -41.56 -0.19
C ASN A 112 13.96 -40.99 0.77
N THR A 113 14.79 -40.08 0.26
CA THR A 113 15.76 -39.32 1.07
C THR A 113 15.28 -37.86 1.21
N VAL A 114 15.15 -37.38 2.44
CA VAL A 114 14.78 -36.00 2.76
C VAL A 114 15.92 -35.37 3.58
N SER A 115 16.65 -34.42 3.00
CA SER A 115 17.80 -33.81 3.68
C SER A 115 18.13 -32.36 3.33
N GLY A 116 18.55 -31.56 4.30
CA GLY A 116 18.93 -30.17 4.06
C GLY A 116 17.76 -29.23 3.81
N ASN A 117 16.52 -29.63 4.11
CA ASN A 117 15.34 -28.80 3.87
C ASN A 117 15.05 -27.88 5.06
N THR A 118 14.66 -26.65 4.79
CA THR A 118 14.19 -25.67 5.77
C THR A 118 12.68 -25.63 5.76
N VAL A 119 12.03 -26.13 6.80
CA VAL A 119 10.58 -26.26 6.88
C VAL A 119 10.08 -25.52 8.11
N THR A 120 9.37 -24.42 7.92
CA THR A 120 9.05 -23.49 9.02
C THR A 120 7.65 -22.91 8.95
N LEU A 121 7.09 -22.54 10.10
CA LEU A 121 5.84 -21.78 10.21
C LEU A 121 4.64 -22.40 9.47
N ASN A 122 4.59 -23.73 9.35
CA ASN A 122 3.44 -24.42 8.79
C ASN A 122 2.38 -24.64 9.87
N SER A 123 1.13 -24.27 9.59
CA SER A 123 0.11 -24.06 10.63
C SER A 123 -0.44 -25.34 11.25
N VAL A 124 -0.39 -26.48 10.54
CA VAL A 124 -0.87 -27.78 11.01
C VAL A 124 0.30 -28.69 11.39
N LEU A 125 1.25 -28.92 10.47
CA LEU A 125 2.44 -29.73 10.75
C LEU A 125 3.62 -29.37 9.84
N GLY A 126 4.84 -29.50 10.35
CA GLY A 126 6.05 -29.33 9.57
C GLY A 126 6.40 -30.56 8.73
N PHE A 127 6.27 -31.74 9.34
CA PHE A 127 6.65 -33.00 8.73
C PHE A 127 5.61 -34.08 9.05
N TYR A 128 5.25 -34.87 8.03
CA TYR A 128 4.37 -36.02 8.17
C TYR A 128 4.93 -37.25 7.46
N SER A 129 4.87 -38.41 8.13
CA SER A 129 5.07 -39.72 7.50
C SER A 129 3.99 -40.70 7.95
N CYS A 130 3.39 -41.39 6.97
CA CYS A 130 2.29 -42.33 7.17
C CYS A 130 2.74 -43.71 7.71
N SER A 131 1.78 -44.59 8.04
CA SER A 131 2.06 -45.94 8.54
C SER A 131 2.45 -46.95 7.45
N LEU A 132 2.25 -46.59 6.18
CA LEU A 132 2.60 -47.38 4.99
C LEU A 132 3.79 -46.75 4.26
N CYS A 133 4.66 -46.07 5.00
CA CYS A 133 5.77 -45.32 4.47
C CYS A 133 7.04 -45.96 5.04
N ASP A 134 7.79 -46.68 4.22
CA ASP A 134 8.86 -47.58 4.66
C ASP A 134 10.23 -47.17 4.11
N ARG A 135 11.28 -47.43 4.88
CA ARG A 135 12.68 -47.27 4.46
C ARG A 135 13.05 -45.87 3.96
N ASN A 136 12.36 -44.83 4.41
CA ASN A 136 12.72 -43.44 4.12
C ASN A 136 13.84 -42.96 5.05
N GLN A 137 14.75 -42.14 4.52
CA GLN A 137 15.87 -41.54 5.25
C GLN A 137 15.67 -40.04 5.41
N ILE A 138 15.50 -39.56 6.64
CA ILE A 138 15.23 -38.16 6.96
C ILE A 138 16.34 -37.64 7.86
N TYR A 139 17.22 -36.78 7.36
CA TYR A 139 18.36 -36.29 8.15
C TYR A 139 18.81 -34.90 7.69
N ASN A 140 19.48 -34.16 8.56
CA ASN A 140 20.01 -32.82 8.29
C ASN A 140 18.95 -31.80 7.83
N ASN A 141 17.71 -31.89 8.29
CA ASN A 141 16.66 -30.91 7.98
C ASN A 141 16.44 -29.95 9.15
N TYR A 142 15.99 -28.73 8.83
CA TYR A 142 15.56 -27.74 9.81
C TYR A 142 14.03 -27.73 9.91
N PHE A 143 13.48 -28.47 10.88
CA PHE A 143 12.05 -28.49 11.17
C PHE A 143 11.75 -27.56 12.35
N ASN A 144 11.15 -26.41 12.07
CA ASN A 144 10.71 -25.47 13.11
C ASN A 144 9.22 -25.11 12.91
N ASN A 145 8.33 -25.95 13.44
CA ASN A 145 6.87 -25.87 13.27
C ASN A 145 6.17 -26.23 14.57
N THR A 146 4.86 -25.97 14.65
CA THR A 146 4.06 -26.28 15.84
C THR A 146 4.05 -27.78 16.15
N GLU A 147 3.86 -28.61 15.12
CA GLU A 147 3.73 -30.07 15.26
C GLU A 147 4.44 -30.85 14.15
N ILE A 148 4.75 -32.12 14.43
CA ILE A 148 5.16 -33.15 13.48
C ILE A 148 4.36 -34.42 13.76
N SER A 149 4.19 -35.30 12.77
CA SER A 149 3.55 -36.60 13.02
C SER A 149 4.21 -37.71 12.22
N VAL A 150 4.71 -38.71 12.93
CA VAL A 150 5.31 -39.91 12.36
C VAL A 150 4.50 -41.11 12.79
N LYS A 151 4.15 -41.98 11.84
CA LYS A 151 3.43 -43.22 12.10
C LYS A 151 4.35 -44.44 11.92
N THR A 152 3.84 -45.61 12.30
CA THR A 152 4.60 -46.86 12.45
C THR A 152 4.87 -47.58 11.12
N GLY A 153 5.46 -46.89 10.14
CA GLY A 153 6.09 -47.57 9.00
C GLY A 153 7.31 -48.37 9.45
N SER A 154 7.93 -49.14 8.56
CA SER A 154 9.08 -50.03 8.83
C SER A 154 10.38 -49.52 8.21
N GLY A 155 11.49 -49.64 8.95
CA GLY A 155 12.84 -49.35 8.43
C GLY A 155 13.16 -47.88 8.13
N ASN A 156 12.35 -46.91 8.55
CA ASN A 156 12.67 -45.49 8.37
C ASN A 156 13.81 -45.07 9.31
N THR A 157 14.62 -44.09 8.89
CA THR A 157 15.68 -43.50 9.73
C THR A 157 15.51 -41.99 9.83
N TYR A 158 15.70 -41.44 11.03
CA TYR A 158 15.60 -40.00 11.30
C TYR A 158 16.95 -39.35 11.60
N ASN A 159 18.03 -40.06 11.30
CA ASN A 159 19.38 -39.58 11.30
C ASN A 159 20.21 -40.37 10.30
N THR A 160 21.39 -39.85 9.96
CA THR A 160 22.42 -40.59 9.23
C THR A 160 23.58 -40.96 10.16
N THR A 161 24.62 -41.58 9.62
CA THR A 161 25.89 -41.76 10.34
C THR A 161 26.53 -40.40 10.58
N LYS A 162 26.96 -40.11 11.82
CA LYS A 162 27.68 -38.89 12.17
C LYS A 162 28.89 -38.72 11.24
N THR A 163 28.85 -37.71 10.38
CA THR A 163 29.85 -37.47 9.33
C THR A 163 30.32 -36.03 9.42
N ALA A 164 31.63 -35.80 9.38
CA ALA A 164 32.20 -34.45 9.39
C ALA A 164 31.71 -33.65 8.17
N GLY A 165 31.23 -32.44 8.40
CA GLY A 165 30.67 -31.56 7.37
C GLY A 165 29.64 -30.59 7.95
N THR A 166 29.53 -29.41 7.36
CA THR A 166 28.61 -28.37 7.83
C THR A 166 27.16 -28.81 7.69
N ASN A 167 26.45 -28.88 8.82
CA ASN A 167 25.03 -29.23 8.85
C ASN A 167 24.12 -28.00 8.60
N ILE A 168 22.80 -28.22 8.53
CA ILE A 168 21.81 -27.20 8.15
C ILE A 168 21.71 -26.02 9.13
N ILE A 169 22.22 -26.17 10.35
CA ILE A 169 22.27 -25.10 11.36
C ILE A 169 23.69 -24.52 11.55
N GLY A 170 24.65 -24.92 10.71
CA GLY A 170 26.03 -24.43 10.75
C GLY A 170 26.98 -25.23 11.65
N GLY A 171 26.54 -26.31 12.28
CA GLY A 171 27.40 -27.18 13.11
C GLY A 171 28.34 -28.07 12.28
N SER A 172 29.38 -28.61 12.92
CA SER A 172 30.52 -29.28 12.27
C SER A 172 30.25 -30.70 11.77
N TYR A 173 29.12 -31.30 12.16
CA TYR A 173 28.76 -32.68 11.81
C TYR A 173 27.35 -32.80 11.24
N ILE A 174 27.23 -33.54 10.15
CA ILE A 174 25.96 -34.01 9.60
C ILE A 174 25.51 -35.23 10.42
N GLY A 175 24.30 -35.19 10.97
CA GLY A 175 23.73 -36.24 11.82
C GLY A 175 22.23 -36.41 11.62
N GLY A 176 21.45 -36.03 12.63
CA GLY A 176 19.99 -36.04 12.65
C GLY A 176 19.38 -34.75 12.13
N ASN A 177 18.21 -34.38 12.63
CA ASN A 177 17.48 -33.18 12.22
C ASN A 177 17.38 -32.18 13.37
N TYR A 178 17.14 -30.92 13.04
CA TYR A 178 16.76 -29.90 14.00
C TYR A 178 15.24 -29.96 14.22
N TRP A 179 14.82 -30.22 15.46
CA TRP A 179 13.43 -30.38 15.90
C TRP A 179 13.01 -29.21 16.81
N GLY A 180 12.84 -28.03 16.22
CA GLY A 180 12.46 -26.80 16.91
C GLY A 180 10.95 -26.53 16.91
N LYS A 181 10.53 -25.57 17.73
CA LYS A 181 9.18 -24.97 17.70
C LYS A 181 9.30 -23.44 17.57
N PRO A 182 8.32 -22.76 16.93
CA PRO A 182 8.42 -21.30 16.72
C PRO A 182 8.50 -20.47 18.00
N ASN A 183 8.11 -21.04 19.15
CA ASN A 183 8.21 -20.42 20.47
C ASN A 183 9.57 -20.65 21.17
N GLY A 184 10.54 -21.28 20.50
CA GLY A 184 11.85 -21.60 21.06
C GLY A 184 11.83 -22.68 22.14
N LYS A 185 10.79 -23.51 22.20
CA LYS A 185 10.63 -24.58 23.20
C LYS A 185 10.56 -25.98 22.58
N GLY A 186 11.01 -26.12 21.32
CA GLY A 186 11.18 -27.43 20.70
C GLY A 186 12.31 -28.21 21.37
N PHE A 187 12.43 -29.48 20.99
CA PHE A 187 13.51 -30.33 21.49
C PHE A 187 14.87 -29.69 21.18
N SER A 188 15.12 -29.37 19.92
CA SER A 188 16.42 -28.82 19.51
C SER A 188 16.68 -27.41 19.99
N ASP A 189 15.65 -26.67 20.42
CA ASP A 189 15.79 -25.34 21.00
C ASP A 189 16.27 -25.39 22.46
N THR A 190 16.10 -26.54 23.14
CA THR A 190 16.32 -26.68 24.59
C THR A 190 17.28 -27.81 24.96
N ALA A 191 17.55 -28.71 24.01
CA ALA A 191 18.45 -29.83 24.21
C ALA A 191 19.90 -29.36 24.32
N VAL A 192 20.66 -30.06 25.15
CA VAL A 192 22.05 -29.73 25.48
C VAL A 192 22.99 -30.46 24.53
N ASP A 193 24.05 -29.76 24.14
CA ASP A 193 25.24 -30.26 23.48
C ASP A 193 26.44 -29.84 24.36
N LYS A 194 27.01 -30.80 25.10
CA LYS A 194 28.12 -30.54 26.04
C LYS A 194 29.48 -30.57 25.36
N ASP A 195 29.63 -31.37 24.31
CA ASP A 195 30.92 -31.51 23.61
C ASP A 195 31.08 -30.48 22.49
N GLY A 196 30.04 -29.68 22.23
CA GLY A 196 30.03 -28.55 21.32
C GLY A 196 30.05 -28.98 19.85
N ASP A 197 29.69 -30.22 19.54
CA ASP A 197 29.80 -30.75 18.18
C ASP A 197 28.60 -30.38 17.27
N GLY A 198 27.59 -29.70 17.82
CA GLY A 198 26.35 -29.30 17.15
C GLY A 198 25.28 -30.39 17.10
N ILE A 199 25.45 -31.48 17.84
CA ILE A 199 24.53 -32.61 17.99
C ILE A 199 24.15 -32.74 19.47
N SER A 200 22.88 -33.01 19.76
CA SER A 200 22.44 -33.20 21.13
C SER A 200 23.02 -34.48 21.74
N ASP A 201 23.46 -34.37 22.99
CA ASP A 201 23.82 -35.51 23.85
C ASP A 201 22.62 -36.41 24.18
N SER A 202 21.39 -35.98 23.88
CA SER A 202 20.17 -36.73 24.10
C SER A 202 19.49 -37.08 22.78
N THR A 203 18.94 -38.28 22.70
CA THR A 203 18.16 -38.73 21.53
C THR A 203 16.75 -38.13 21.55
N TYR A 204 16.15 -37.89 20.38
CA TYR A 204 14.77 -37.42 20.27
C TYR A 204 13.82 -38.53 19.80
N THR A 205 12.86 -38.92 20.65
CA THR A 205 11.80 -39.86 20.25
C THR A 205 10.69 -39.12 19.51
N LEU A 206 10.37 -39.55 18.28
CA LEU A 206 9.41 -38.84 17.44
C LEU A 206 7.98 -39.05 17.92
N PRO A 207 7.19 -37.97 18.13
CA PRO A 207 5.85 -38.05 18.69
C PRO A 207 4.92 -39.01 17.93
N GLY A 208 4.29 -39.93 18.68
CA GLY A 208 3.33 -40.89 18.12
C GLY A 208 3.95 -42.08 17.40
N SER A 209 5.26 -42.33 17.56
CA SER A 209 5.97 -43.47 16.95
C SER A 209 7.00 -44.09 17.91
N SER A 210 7.58 -45.23 17.51
CA SER A 210 8.75 -45.83 18.16
C SER A 210 10.08 -45.39 17.54
N TYR A 211 10.05 -44.45 16.58
CA TYR A 211 11.26 -43.97 15.92
C TYR A 211 11.99 -42.95 16.79
N VAL A 212 13.32 -43.01 16.70
CA VAL A 212 14.23 -42.15 17.45
C VAL A 212 15.20 -41.51 16.45
N ASP A 213 15.38 -40.21 16.56
CA ASP A 213 16.53 -39.50 16.01
C ASP A 213 17.66 -39.59 17.05
N TYR A 214 18.71 -40.34 16.70
CA TYR A 214 19.84 -40.58 17.59
C TYR A 214 20.89 -39.47 17.57
N LEU A 215 20.81 -38.53 16.61
CA LEU A 215 21.78 -37.46 16.47
C LEU A 215 21.09 -36.10 16.24
N PRO A 216 20.10 -35.68 17.05
CA PRO A 216 19.37 -34.45 16.79
C PRO A 216 20.30 -33.24 16.73
N LEU A 217 20.08 -32.33 15.79
CA LEU A 217 20.88 -31.11 15.67
C LEU A 217 20.45 -30.09 16.72
N VAL A 218 21.38 -29.37 17.33
CA VAL A 218 21.12 -28.28 18.28
C VAL A 218 22.06 -27.12 18.01
N TYR A 219 21.60 -25.89 18.21
CA TYR A 219 22.52 -24.75 18.19
C TYR A 219 23.49 -24.90 19.35
N GLN A 220 24.77 -24.62 19.10
CA GLN A 220 25.74 -24.49 20.17
C GLN A 220 25.24 -23.44 21.16
N ALA A 221 24.89 -23.86 22.38
CA ALA A 221 24.87 -22.92 23.49
C ALA A 221 26.33 -22.51 23.66
N ASN A 222 26.70 -21.29 23.21
CA ASN A 222 28.05 -20.73 23.27
C ASN A 222 28.92 -21.47 24.29
N SER A 223 29.61 -22.53 23.84
CA SER A 223 30.64 -23.14 24.66
C SER A 223 31.72 -22.09 24.66
N SER A 224 31.98 -21.48 25.81
CA SER A 224 33.14 -20.62 25.97
C SER A 224 34.35 -21.41 25.49
N GLU A 225 34.89 -21.05 24.32
CA GLU A 225 36.25 -21.44 23.97
C GLU A 225 37.15 -21.03 25.14
N PRO A 226 38.23 -21.79 25.45
CA PRO A 226 39.22 -21.36 26.41
C PRO A 226 39.65 -19.93 26.07
N VAL A 227 39.28 -18.97 26.91
CA VAL A 227 39.58 -17.56 26.64
C VAL A 227 41.00 -17.35 27.13
N HIS A 228 41.97 -17.61 26.26
CA HIS A 228 43.34 -17.17 26.51
C HIS A 228 43.31 -15.68 26.89
N PRO A 229 44.08 -15.26 27.90
CA PRO A 229 44.11 -13.85 28.25
C PRO A 229 44.68 -13.08 27.06
N VAL A 230 44.28 -11.82 26.89
CA VAL A 230 44.90 -10.92 25.91
C VAL A 230 45.65 -9.88 26.69
N ALA A 231 46.99 -9.96 26.65
CA ALA A 231 47.87 -9.01 27.33
C ALA A 231 47.71 -7.62 26.71
N ASP A 232 47.45 -6.62 27.55
CA ASP A 232 47.51 -5.22 27.15
C ASP A 232 47.76 -4.31 28.36
N PHE A 233 48.43 -3.19 28.14
CA PHE A 233 48.72 -2.23 29.20
C PHE A 233 48.80 -0.79 28.71
N SER A 234 48.71 0.14 29.66
CA SER A 234 48.98 1.56 29.45
C SER A 234 50.02 2.07 30.45
N SER A 235 50.68 3.19 30.13
CA SER A 235 51.56 3.91 31.01
C SER A 235 51.17 5.39 31.10
N ASP A 236 51.45 6.05 32.22
CA ASP A 236 51.22 7.48 32.39
C ASP A 236 52.16 8.36 31.55
N PHE A 237 53.38 7.87 31.27
CA PHE A 237 54.34 8.49 30.38
C PHE A 237 54.86 7.49 29.35
N ALA A 238 55.01 7.93 28.09
CA ALA A 238 55.72 7.19 27.04
C ALA A 238 57.16 7.70 26.85
N SER A 239 57.47 8.90 27.34
CA SER A 239 58.81 9.48 27.30
C SER A 239 59.02 10.59 28.34
N GLY A 240 60.26 10.84 28.75
CA GLY A 240 60.61 11.94 29.67
C GLY A 240 62.10 11.95 30.05
N ASN A 241 62.55 12.94 30.82
CA ASN A 241 63.98 13.06 31.17
C ASN A 241 64.36 12.14 32.34
N ALA A 242 65.60 11.65 32.35
CA ALA A 242 66.14 10.87 33.46
C ALA A 242 66.33 11.74 34.74
N PRO A 243 65.94 11.26 35.93
CA PRO A 243 65.20 10.02 36.19
C PRO A 243 63.70 10.17 35.87
N LEU A 244 63.12 9.18 35.16
CA LEU A 244 61.71 9.14 34.79
C LEU A 244 60.97 8.03 35.57
N THR A 245 60.00 8.40 36.41
CA THR A 245 59.10 7.46 37.08
C THR A 245 57.83 7.29 36.25
N VAL A 246 57.50 6.04 35.90
CA VAL A 246 56.37 5.64 35.06
C VAL A 246 55.48 4.68 35.83
N SER A 247 54.18 4.97 35.87
CA SER A 247 53.15 4.10 36.42
C SER A 247 52.50 3.30 35.30
N PHE A 248 52.50 1.98 35.41
CA PHE A 248 51.88 1.07 34.45
C PHE A 248 50.54 0.58 34.97
N THR A 249 49.55 0.54 34.07
CA THR A 249 48.21 0.03 34.35
C THR A 249 47.90 -1.13 33.40
N ASP A 250 47.66 -2.30 33.96
CA ASP A 250 47.13 -3.46 33.26
C ASP A 250 45.71 -3.18 32.76
N ILE A 251 45.49 -3.44 31.47
CA ILE A 251 44.17 -3.40 30.82
C ILE A 251 43.88 -4.71 30.07
N SER A 252 44.61 -5.78 30.42
CA SER A 252 44.48 -7.09 29.81
C SER A 252 43.07 -7.65 29.97
N THR A 253 42.61 -8.39 28.96
CA THR A 253 41.28 -9.04 28.97
C THR A 253 41.42 -10.56 29.09
N GLY A 254 40.30 -11.27 29.30
CA GLY A 254 40.30 -12.72 29.45
C GLY A 254 40.66 -13.23 30.86
N ASN A 255 40.34 -12.48 31.91
CA ASN A 255 40.50 -12.89 33.32
C ASN A 255 41.91 -13.39 33.69
N PRO A 256 42.96 -12.59 33.50
CA PRO A 256 44.30 -12.93 33.93
C PRO A 256 44.37 -13.13 35.46
N ILE A 257 45.15 -14.11 35.91
CA ILE A 257 45.36 -14.44 37.33
C ILE A 257 46.78 -14.15 37.81
N THR A 258 47.74 -13.96 36.89
CA THR A 258 49.13 -13.57 37.19
C THR A 258 49.67 -12.60 36.14
N TRP A 259 50.53 -11.68 36.56
CA TRP A 259 51.24 -10.71 35.72
C TRP A 259 52.75 -10.89 35.90
N ASP A 260 53.49 -10.74 34.81
CA ASP A 260 54.96 -10.68 34.79
C ASP A 260 55.40 -9.56 33.85
N TRP A 261 55.97 -8.51 34.43
CA TRP A 261 56.45 -7.33 33.75
C TRP A 261 57.96 -7.38 33.62
N ASN A 262 58.48 -7.09 32.43
CA ASN A 262 59.88 -6.80 32.18
C ASN A 262 59.99 -5.37 31.66
N PHE A 263 60.69 -4.49 32.37
CA PHE A 263 60.77 -3.07 32.02
C PHE A 263 61.85 -2.77 30.97
N GLY A 264 62.58 -3.77 30.48
CA GLY A 264 63.59 -3.59 29.42
C GLY A 264 64.93 -3.04 29.91
N ASP A 265 65.06 -2.70 31.20
CA ASP A 265 66.30 -2.25 31.85
C ASP A 265 66.96 -3.33 32.71
N GLY A 266 66.45 -4.57 32.63
CA GLY A 266 66.89 -5.72 33.42
C GLY A 266 66.13 -5.92 34.73
N THR A 267 65.15 -5.07 35.05
CA THR A 267 64.26 -5.24 36.21
C THR A 267 62.87 -5.76 35.82
N THR A 268 62.18 -6.40 36.76
CA THR A 268 60.87 -7.02 36.56
C THR A 268 59.90 -6.73 37.71
N SER A 269 58.60 -6.98 37.51
CA SER A 269 57.57 -6.92 38.57
C SER A 269 56.46 -7.95 38.33
N THR A 270 55.83 -8.42 39.40
CA THR A 270 54.63 -9.28 39.34
C THR A 270 53.35 -8.59 39.81
N ASP A 271 53.42 -7.31 40.14
CA ASP A 271 52.25 -6.52 40.52
C ASP A 271 51.36 -6.32 39.29
N GLN A 272 50.04 -6.28 39.48
CA GLN A 272 49.11 -6.00 38.38
C GLN A 272 49.37 -4.61 37.76
N ASN A 273 49.58 -3.58 38.59
CA ASN A 273 49.81 -2.19 38.17
C ASN A 273 51.09 -1.63 38.83
N PRO A 274 52.29 -1.93 38.31
CA PRO A 274 53.54 -1.51 38.93
C PRO A 274 53.90 -0.05 38.63
N VAL A 275 54.73 0.55 39.49
CA VAL A 275 55.39 1.83 39.23
C VAL A 275 56.91 1.58 39.15
N HIS A 276 57.55 2.07 38.11
CA HIS A 276 58.98 1.86 37.85
C HIS A 276 59.71 3.17 37.55
N THR A 277 60.98 3.28 37.95
CA THR A 277 61.80 4.48 37.71
C THR A 277 63.03 4.17 36.86
N TYR A 278 63.07 4.73 35.65
CA TYR A 278 64.22 4.69 34.77
C TYR A 278 65.20 5.80 35.11
N THR A 279 66.38 5.43 35.61
CA THR A 279 67.38 6.39 36.11
C THR A 279 68.35 6.89 35.03
N SER A 280 68.39 6.24 33.88
CA SER A 280 69.31 6.55 32.77
C SER A 280 68.55 6.78 31.47
N ALA A 281 69.06 7.68 30.63
CA ALA A 281 68.53 7.91 29.30
C ALA A 281 68.70 6.67 28.41
N GLY A 282 67.68 6.35 27.60
CA GLY A 282 67.64 5.16 26.75
C GLY A 282 66.21 4.83 26.31
N ASP A 283 66.07 3.97 25.30
CA ASP A 283 64.79 3.40 24.88
C ASP A 283 64.62 2.00 25.48
N TYR A 284 63.57 1.82 26.28
CA TYR A 284 63.30 0.59 27.02
C TYR A 284 62.06 -0.11 26.46
N THR A 285 62.18 -1.38 26.08
CA THR A 285 61.03 -2.22 25.68
C THR A 285 60.41 -2.85 26.91
N VAL A 286 59.18 -2.48 27.22
CA VAL A 286 58.40 -3.00 28.34
C VAL A 286 57.52 -4.14 27.86
N THR A 287 57.65 -5.33 28.43
CA THR A 287 56.82 -6.50 28.11
C THR A 287 55.94 -6.85 29.31
N LEU A 288 54.62 -6.92 29.12
CA LEU A 288 53.69 -7.54 30.05
C LEU A 288 53.32 -8.94 29.56
N THR A 289 53.50 -9.95 30.40
CA THR A 289 52.96 -11.30 30.19
C THR A 289 51.88 -11.58 31.22
N VAL A 290 50.68 -11.93 30.78
CA VAL A 290 49.57 -12.36 31.65
C VAL A 290 49.21 -13.81 31.40
N ASN A 291 48.82 -14.51 32.46
CA ASN A 291 48.39 -15.91 32.38
C ASN A 291 47.04 -16.11 33.06
N ASN A 292 46.26 -17.07 32.58
CA ASN A 292 45.10 -17.64 33.26
C ASN A 292 45.12 -19.17 33.16
N ALA A 293 44.04 -19.85 33.56
CA ALA A 293 43.94 -21.30 33.50
C ALA A 293 43.95 -21.87 32.06
N ASP A 294 43.62 -21.04 31.08
CA ASP A 294 43.47 -21.40 29.67
C ASP A 294 44.74 -21.10 28.85
N GLY A 295 45.63 -20.21 29.33
CA GLY A 295 46.97 -20.03 28.76
C GLY A 295 47.63 -18.69 29.07
N ALA A 296 48.67 -18.37 28.30
CA ALA A 296 49.51 -17.18 28.44
C ALA A 296 49.38 -16.25 27.22
N ALA A 297 49.51 -14.95 27.43
CA ALA A 297 49.72 -13.97 26.36
C ALA A 297 50.69 -12.87 26.80
N SER A 298 51.38 -12.28 25.84
CA SER A 298 52.35 -11.22 26.08
C SER A 298 52.15 -10.03 25.15
N LYS A 299 52.47 -8.83 25.64
CA LYS A 299 52.40 -7.56 24.90
C LYS A 299 53.62 -6.71 25.20
N ASP A 300 54.20 -6.12 24.16
CA ASP A 300 55.31 -5.17 24.26
C ASP A 300 54.82 -3.71 24.08
N GLY A 301 55.50 -2.80 24.77
CA GLY A 301 55.44 -1.35 24.63
C GLY A 301 56.82 -0.71 24.80
N THR A 302 56.94 0.61 24.64
CA THR A 302 58.24 1.31 24.67
C THR A 302 58.20 2.56 25.54
N ILE A 303 59.25 2.80 26.32
CA ILE A 303 59.47 4.02 27.11
C ILE A 303 60.80 4.67 26.69
N THR A 304 60.76 5.93 26.28
CA THR A 304 61.96 6.71 25.89
C THR A 304 62.39 7.68 26.98
N VAL A 305 63.58 7.48 27.53
CA VAL A 305 64.15 8.33 28.59
C VAL A 305 65.25 9.21 28.01
N LEU A 306 65.14 10.52 28.21
CA LEU A 306 66.02 11.54 27.62
C LEU A 306 67.05 12.04 28.63
N GLN A 307 68.21 12.51 28.14
CA GLN A 307 69.27 13.08 28.98
C GLN A 307 68.98 14.56 29.29
N THR A 308 69.13 14.98 30.55
CA THR A 308 68.96 16.38 31.00
C THR A 308 70.20 17.22 30.65
N THR A 309 70.04 18.38 30.00
CA THR A 309 71.12 19.29 29.53
C THR A 309 71.49 20.41 30.53
N GLU A 310 72.74 20.93 30.48
CA GLU A 310 73.28 22.01 31.35
C GLU A 310 72.58 23.39 31.19
N PRO A 311 72.58 24.27 32.22
CA PRO A 311 71.89 25.57 32.22
C PRO A 311 72.53 26.64 31.32
N VAL A 312 71.70 27.42 30.59
CA VAL A 312 72.12 28.47 29.64
C VAL A 312 71.24 29.71 29.81
N VAL A 313 71.81 30.86 30.16
CA VAL A 313 71.10 32.17 30.24
C VAL A 313 70.68 32.64 28.84
N PRO A 314 69.48 33.22 28.65
CA PRO A 314 69.02 33.61 27.32
C PRO A 314 69.69 34.90 26.82
N VAL A 315 69.75 35.06 25.50
CA VAL A 315 70.20 36.30 24.82
C VAL A 315 69.03 36.87 24.04
N ALA A 316 68.54 38.05 24.44
CA ALA A 316 67.38 38.71 23.85
C ALA A 316 67.65 39.23 22.42
N ASN A 317 66.77 38.92 21.48
CA ASN A 317 66.78 39.51 20.14
C ASN A 317 65.40 39.41 19.47
N PHE A 318 65.07 40.32 18.55
CA PHE A 318 63.83 40.26 17.80
C PHE A 318 63.88 40.96 16.44
N THR A 319 62.89 40.68 15.60
CA THR A 319 62.60 41.38 14.34
C THR A 319 61.14 41.81 14.29
N SER A 320 60.83 42.81 13.48
CA SER A 320 59.44 43.16 13.10
C SER A 320 59.24 42.95 11.60
N ASP A 321 58.00 42.70 11.19
CA ASP A 321 57.59 42.60 9.79
C ASP A 321 57.58 43.96 9.08
N VAL A 322 57.24 45.02 9.79
CA VAL A 322 57.21 46.40 9.31
C VAL A 322 57.92 47.33 10.29
N ALA A 323 58.63 48.33 9.77
CA ALA A 323 59.31 49.34 10.57
C ALA A 323 58.61 50.71 10.53
N SER A 324 57.86 51.01 9.46
CA SER A 324 57.07 52.25 9.36
C SER A 324 55.91 52.20 8.37
N GLU A 325 54.70 52.55 8.80
CA GLU A 325 53.44 52.60 8.02
C GLU A 325 52.35 53.45 8.69
N ASN A 326 51.16 53.62 8.09
CA ASN A 326 50.09 54.48 8.64
C ASN A 326 49.23 53.81 9.75
N ALA A 327 48.65 54.63 10.64
CA ALA A 327 47.77 54.22 11.73
C ALA A 327 46.36 53.82 11.22
N PRO A 328 45.73 52.78 11.80
CA PRO A 328 46.30 51.86 12.78
C PRO A 328 47.35 50.93 12.12
N LEU A 329 48.55 50.87 12.69
CA LEU A 329 49.63 50.01 12.22
C LEU A 329 49.72 48.77 13.11
N THR A 330 49.38 47.62 12.54
CA THR A 330 49.60 46.32 13.18
C THR A 330 50.98 45.79 12.82
N VAL A 331 51.82 45.54 13.82
CA VAL A 331 53.18 45.02 13.69
C VAL A 331 53.24 43.65 14.33
N THR A 332 53.82 42.69 13.61
CA THR A 332 54.14 41.36 14.12
C THR A 332 55.59 41.34 14.56
N PHE A 333 55.82 41.10 15.85
CA PHE A 333 57.17 40.90 16.37
C PHE A 333 57.49 39.42 16.39
N THR A 334 58.70 39.09 15.92
CA THR A 334 59.24 37.74 15.98
C THR A 334 60.43 37.72 16.92
N ASP A 335 60.31 36.96 18.00
CA ASP A 335 61.40 36.62 18.89
C ASP A 335 62.47 35.80 18.14
N THR A 336 63.70 36.25 18.22
CA THR A 336 64.89 35.54 17.69
C THR A 336 65.92 35.32 18.80
N SER A 337 65.47 35.35 20.06
CA SER A 337 66.29 35.14 21.23
C SER A 337 66.84 33.72 21.27
N THR A 338 68.04 33.56 21.83
CA THR A 338 68.72 32.25 21.99
C THR A 338 68.84 31.89 23.47
N GLY A 339 69.22 30.65 23.80
CA GLY A 339 69.42 30.20 25.19
C GLY A 339 68.12 29.84 25.93
N PHE A 340 67.17 29.21 25.23
CA PHE A 340 65.94 28.63 25.82
C PHE A 340 65.16 29.55 26.77
N PRO A 341 64.70 30.73 26.32
CA PRO A 341 63.81 31.56 27.12
C PRO A 341 62.48 30.84 27.41
N THR A 342 61.99 30.96 28.64
CA THR A 342 60.70 30.41 29.09
C THR A 342 59.66 31.49 29.41
N ALA A 343 60.05 32.77 29.42
CA ALA A 343 59.13 33.89 29.56
C ALA A 343 59.62 35.12 28.79
N TRP A 344 58.68 35.84 28.19
CA TRP A 344 58.89 37.06 27.41
C TRP A 344 58.14 38.21 28.07
N SER A 345 58.67 39.42 27.94
CA SER A 345 58.04 40.66 28.37
C SER A 345 58.37 41.73 27.36
N TRP A 346 57.36 42.13 26.61
CA TRP A 346 57.40 43.19 25.62
C TRP A 346 56.85 44.47 26.23
N ASP A 347 57.54 45.58 26.00
CA ASP A 347 57.02 46.94 26.14
C ASP A 347 57.01 47.55 24.74
N PHE A 348 55.84 47.96 24.25
CA PHE A 348 55.69 48.50 22.90
C PHE A 348 55.95 50.00 22.80
N GLY A 349 56.23 50.68 23.92
CA GLY A 349 56.53 52.10 23.98
C GLY A 349 55.30 53.02 23.93
N ASP A 350 54.09 52.47 23.90
CA ASP A 350 52.82 53.19 23.92
C ASP A 350 52.04 53.02 25.25
N GLY A 351 52.70 52.43 26.26
CA GLY A 351 52.12 52.09 27.56
C GLY A 351 51.46 50.71 27.61
N THR A 352 51.45 49.97 26.51
CA THR A 352 50.99 48.58 26.47
C THR A 352 52.15 47.59 26.48
N THR A 353 51.88 46.38 26.96
CA THR A 353 52.88 45.32 27.12
C THR A 353 52.30 43.98 26.65
N SER A 354 53.17 43.00 26.38
CA SER A 354 52.77 41.61 26.13
C SER A 354 53.74 40.63 26.76
N THR A 355 53.27 39.44 27.09
CA THR A 355 54.10 38.31 27.52
C THR A 355 54.21 37.20 26.47
N ASP A 356 53.59 37.40 25.30
CA ASP A 356 53.66 36.44 24.21
C ASP A 356 55.08 36.37 23.64
N GLN A 357 55.48 35.20 23.14
CA GLN A 357 56.78 35.07 22.48
C GLN A 357 56.86 35.91 21.21
N ASN A 358 55.84 35.82 20.34
CA ASN A 358 55.76 36.55 19.06
C ASN A 358 54.48 37.38 19.05
N PRO A 359 54.44 38.52 19.76
CA PRO A 359 53.22 39.31 19.86
C PRO A 359 52.91 40.01 18.56
N VAL A 360 51.62 40.20 18.32
CA VAL A 360 51.13 41.15 17.33
C VAL A 360 50.59 42.35 18.10
N HIS A 361 51.11 43.53 17.82
CA HIS A 361 50.68 44.77 18.47
C HIS A 361 50.12 45.74 17.45
N THR A 362 49.10 46.51 17.82
CA THR A 362 48.50 47.52 16.95
C THR A 362 48.64 48.91 17.55
N TYR A 363 49.44 49.74 16.89
CA TYR A 363 49.55 51.15 17.20
C TYR A 363 48.40 51.92 16.56
N THR A 364 47.46 52.38 17.38
CA THR A 364 46.25 53.07 16.90
C THR A 364 46.48 54.54 16.56
N SER A 365 47.60 55.11 16.99
CA SER A 365 47.93 56.52 16.84
C SER A 365 49.26 56.68 16.10
N ALA A 366 49.39 57.77 15.33
CA ALA A 366 50.65 58.14 14.72
C ALA A 366 51.68 58.54 15.80
N GLY A 367 52.94 58.11 15.64
CA GLY A 367 54.02 58.34 16.60
C GLY A 367 55.25 57.45 16.38
N ASP A 368 56.36 57.77 17.04
CA ASP A 368 57.56 56.93 17.11
C ASP A 368 57.59 56.17 18.43
N TYR A 369 57.67 54.84 18.36
CA TYR A 369 57.55 53.93 19.49
C TYR A 369 58.85 53.13 19.68
N THR A 370 59.38 53.10 20.91
CA THR A 370 60.53 52.25 21.29
C THR A 370 60.01 50.93 21.83
N VAL A 371 60.41 49.82 21.22
CA VAL A 371 59.97 48.47 21.59
C VAL A 371 61.10 47.77 22.34
N THR A 372 60.82 47.26 23.54
CA THR A 372 61.77 46.51 24.35
C THR A 372 61.29 45.08 24.56
N LEU A 373 62.10 44.10 24.17
CA LEU A 373 61.90 42.70 24.52
C LEU A 373 62.81 42.32 25.69
N THR A 374 62.24 41.77 26.75
CA THR A 374 62.95 41.11 27.84
C THR A 374 62.60 39.63 27.88
N VAL A 375 63.60 38.76 27.80
CA VAL A 375 63.41 37.31 27.90
C VAL A 375 64.07 36.75 29.15
N SER A 376 63.51 35.68 29.69
CA SER A 376 63.99 35.03 30.90
C SER A 376 63.81 33.53 30.87
N ASN A 377 64.68 32.82 31.57
CA ASN A 377 64.49 31.42 31.94
C ASN A 377 64.92 31.20 33.40
N ALA A 378 64.93 29.94 33.85
CA ALA A 378 65.34 29.59 35.21
C ALA A 378 66.78 30.02 35.55
N ASP A 379 67.61 30.26 34.53
CA ASP A 379 69.03 30.56 34.66
C ASP A 379 69.34 32.07 34.60
N GLY A 380 68.43 32.91 34.09
CA GLY A 380 68.56 34.37 34.13
C GLY A 380 67.71 35.14 33.11
N THR A 381 67.99 36.44 32.95
CA THR A 381 67.24 37.36 32.08
C THR A 381 68.15 38.18 31.15
N ALA A 382 67.63 38.61 30.00
CA ALA A 382 68.29 39.53 29.06
C ALA A 382 67.26 40.42 28.34
N SER A 383 67.67 41.60 27.86
CA SER A 383 66.78 42.55 27.18
C SER A 383 67.39 43.16 25.91
N LYS A 384 66.54 43.58 24.96
CA LYS A 384 66.89 44.21 23.69
C LYS A 384 65.84 45.25 23.26
N ASP A 385 66.29 46.38 22.71
CA ASP A 385 65.43 47.46 22.19
C ASP A 385 65.43 47.54 20.65
N GLY A 386 64.33 48.08 20.09
CA GLY A 386 64.09 48.44 18.68
C GLY A 386 63.07 49.58 18.52
N THR A 387 62.71 49.98 17.29
CA THR A 387 61.85 51.16 17.03
C THR A 387 60.81 50.92 15.92
N ILE A 388 59.59 51.47 16.07
CA ILE A 388 58.49 51.47 15.08
C ILE A 388 57.96 52.89 14.85
N THR A 389 57.77 53.31 13.60
CA THR A 389 57.25 54.64 13.24
C THR A 389 55.87 54.56 12.58
N VAL A 390 54.84 55.15 13.20
CA VAL A 390 53.44 55.11 12.74
C VAL A 390 53.02 56.47 12.16
N LEU A 391 52.54 56.48 10.93
CA LEU A 391 52.10 57.65 10.15
C LEU A 391 50.58 57.86 10.25
N GLN A 392 49.98 58.95 9.76
CA GLN A 392 48.53 59.22 9.88
C GLN A 392 47.76 58.92 8.57
N THR A 393 46.64 58.18 8.64
CA THR A 393 45.79 57.83 7.47
C THR A 393 44.55 58.75 7.36
N THR A 394 44.27 59.32 6.18
CA THR A 394 42.97 59.95 5.86
C THR A 394 42.49 59.55 4.46
N GLU A 395 41.50 58.65 4.36
CA GLU A 395 40.73 58.44 3.12
C GLU A 395 39.21 58.58 3.36
N PRO A 396 38.48 59.38 2.54
CA PRO A 396 37.02 59.52 2.63
C PRO A 396 36.30 58.30 2.04
N VAL A 397 35.33 57.74 2.79
CA VAL A 397 34.53 56.57 2.38
C VAL A 397 33.10 56.98 2.04
N VAL A 398 32.69 56.67 0.81
CA VAL A 398 31.32 56.81 0.30
C VAL A 398 30.47 55.62 0.79
N PRO A 399 29.17 55.78 1.12
CA PRO A 399 28.35 54.65 1.55
C PRO A 399 28.18 53.61 0.45
N VAL A 400 27.89 52.37 0.82
CA VAL A 400 27.44 51.32 -0.10
C VAL A 400 26.05 50.88 0.36
N ALA A 401 25.04 51.21 -0.44
CA ALA A 401 23.65 50.95 -0.07
C ALA A 401 23.28 49.47 -0.16
N ASN A 402 22.51 48.99 0.81
CA ASN A 402 21.95 47.64 0.81
C ASN A 402 20.73 47.56 1.74
N PHE A 403 19.81 46.63 1.48
CA PHE A 403 18.66 46.40 2.34
C PHE A 403 18.09 44.98 2.24
N THR A 404 17.23 44.64 3.20
CA THR A 404 16.40 43.43 3.20
C THR A 404 14.93 43.77 3.42
N SER A 405 14.02 42.90 3.00
CA SER A 405 12.59 42.94 3.37
C SER A 405 12.18 41.70 4.15
N ASP A 406 11.14 41.80 4.97
CA ASP A 406 10.56 40.68 5.71
C ASP A 406 9.81 39.68 4.81
N VAL A 407 9.21 40.17 3.72
CA VAL A 407 8.59 39.37 2.67
C VAL A 407 9.00 39.86 1.28
N ALA A 408 9.10 38.95 0.31
CA ALA A 408 9.37 39.27 -1.10
C ALA A 408 8.10 39.21 -1.96
N SER A 409 7.05 38.53 -1.49
CA SER A 409 5.77 38.42 -2.19
C SER A 409 4.58 38.15 -1.27
N GLY A 410 3.38 38.58 -1.65
CA GLY A 410 2.13 38.29 -0.94
C GLY A 410 0.92 38.96 -1.57
N ASN A 411 -0.29 38.72 -1.04
CA ASN A 411 -1.53 39.27 -1.61
C ASN A 411 -1.76 40.73 -1.20
N ALA A 412 -2.36 41.54 -2.08
CA ALA A 412 -2.78 42.90 -1.75
C ALA A 412 -3.94 42.92 -0.71
N PRO A 413 -3.95 43.82 0.27
CA PRO A 413 -2.86 44.73 0.64
C PRO A 413 -1.70 43.98 1.31
N LEU A 414 -0.48 44.18 0.81
CA LEU A 414 0.74 43.58 1.35
C LEU A 414 1.55 44.62 2.12
N THR A 415 1.64 44.46 3.44
CA THR A 415 2.53 45.25 4.29
C THR A 415 3.92 44.60 4.32
N VAL A 416 4.96 45.38 4.02
CA VAL A 416 6.36 44.96 3.95
C VAL A 416 7.20 45.86 4.86
N THR A 417 8.02 45.25 5.69
CA THR A 417 9.01 45.93 6.53
C THR A 417 10.37 45.87 5.86
N PHE A 418 10.98 47.02 5.60
CA PHE A 418 12.33 47.11 5.04
C PHE A 418 13.35 47.40 6.14
N THR A 419 14.52 46.78 6.02
CA THR A 419 15.65 46.96 6.94
C THR A 419 16.89 47.38 6.17
N ASP A 420 17.44 48.55 6.49
CA ASP A 420 18.70 49.04 5.96
C ASP A 420 19.89 48.19 6.45
N THR A 421 20.77 47.85 5.52
CA THR A 421 22.03 47.13 5.78
C THR A 421 23.22 47.82 5.11
N SER A 422 23.07 49.10 4.77
CA SER A 422 24.08 49.91 4.10
C SER A 422 25.35 50.07 4.95
N THR A 423 26.51 50.14 4.29
CA THR A 423 27.82 50.32 4.93
C THR A 423 28.42 51.69 4.58
N GLY A 424 29.55 52.06 5.20
CA GLY A 424 30.20 53.35 4.94
C GLY A 424 29.57 54.55 5.67
N ASN A 425 28.95 54.32 6.83
CA ASN A 425 28.35 55.35 7.70
C ASN A 425 27.40 56.32 6.95
N PRO A 426 26.32 55.81 6.33
CA PRO A 426 25.28 56.67 5.78
C PRO A 426 24.64 57.52 6.89
N THR A 427 24.31 58.75 6.54
CA THR A 427 23.62 59.71 7.41
C THR A 427 22.21 60.02 6.95
N THR A 428 21.85 59.66 5.71
CA THR A 428 20.49 59.81 5.15
C THR A 428 20.13 58.63 4.25
N TRP A 429 18.83 58.34 4.15
CA TRP A 429 18.23 57.30 3.34
C TRP A 429 17.09 57.90 2.52
N ASP A 430 16.96 57.47 1.26
CA ASP A 430 15.85 57.82 0.38
C ASP A 430 15.33 56.54 -0.28
N TRP A 431 14.11 56.17 0.06
CA TRP A 431 13.42 54.98 -0.43
C TRP A 431 12.39 55.36 -1.49
N ASP A 432 12.42 54.69 -2.63
CA ASP A 432 11.33 54.66 -3.61
C ASP A 432 10.76 53.26 -3.66
N PHE A 433 9.48 53.09 -3.29
CA PHE A 433 8.85 51.77 -3.24
C PHE A 433 8.37 51.26 -4.61
N GLY A 434 8.51 52.04 -5.67
CA GLY A 434 8.12 51.68 -7.04
C GLY A 434 6.63 51.84 -7.33
N ASP A 435 5.83 52.31 -6.37
CA ASP A 435 4.39 52.58 -6.50
C ASP A 435 4.06 54.09 -6.49
N GLY A 436 5.09 54.93 -6.57
CA GLY A 436 4.99 56.39 -6.51
C GLY A 436 5.04 56.97 -5.09
N THR A 437 5.25 56.13 -4.07
CA THR A 437 5.47 56.57 -2.70
C THR A 437 6.94 56.42 -2.28
N THR A 438 7.38 57.25 -1.33
CA THR A 438 8.77 57.30 -0.84
C THR A 438 8.86 57.37 0.68
N SER A 439 10.05 57.11 1.24
CA SER A 439 10.35 57.30 2.67
C SER A 439 11.79 57.74 2.92
N THR A 440 12.02 58.47 4.01
CA THR A 440 13.37 58.84 4.49
C THR A 440 13.77 58.14 5.79
N ASP A 441 12.92 57.24 6.30
CA ASP A 441 13.23 56.46 7.49
C ASP A 441 14.34 55.45 7.16
N GLN A 442 15.20 55.16 8.13
CA GLN A 442 16.23 54.13 7.95
C GLN A 442 15.61 52.74 7.70
N ASN A 443 14.54 52.40 8.42
CA ASN A 443 13.86 51.09 8.32
C ASN A 443 12.34 51.30 8.17
N PRO A 444 11.84 51.62 6.96
CA PRO A 444 10.43 51.93 6.77
C PRO A 444 9.53 50.68 6.73
N VAL A 445 8.25 50.86 7.07
CA VAL A 445 7.18 49.89 6.80
C VAL A 445 6.27 50.47 5.73
N HIS A 446 6.07 49.75 4.64
CA HIS A 446 5.23 50.19 3.51
C HIS A 446 4.10 49.20 3.25
N THR A 447 2.96 49.67 2.72
CA THR A 447 1.84 48.79 2.35
C THR A 447 1.45 49.00 0.90
N TYR A 448 1.68 47.98 0.08
CA TYR A 448 1.24 47.94 -1.31
C TYR A 448 -0.23 47.54 -1.38
N THR A 449 -1.07 48.46 -1.87
CA THR A 449 -2.53 48.27 -1.88
C THR A 449 -3.06 47.59 -3.14
N SER A 450 -2.25 47.51 -4.20
CA SER A 450 -2.62 46.94 -5.49
C SER A 450 -1.68 45.80 -5.87
N ALA A 451 -2.19 44.83 -6.64
CA ALA A 451 -1.37 43.77 -7.20
C ALA A 451 -0.45 44.33 -8.30
N GLY A 452 0.78 43.84 -8.37
CA GLY A 452 1.81 44.29 -9.30
C GLY A 452 3.22 43.90 -8.84
N ASP A 453 4.20 44.03 -9.74
CA ASP A 453 5.61 43.90 -9.41
C ASP A 453 6.20 45.29 -9.20
N TYR A 454 6.73 45.53 -8.01
CA TYR A 454 7.27 46.83 -7.58
C TYR A 454 8.78 46.74 -7.43
N THR A 455 9.49 47.70 -8.04
CA THR A 455 10.95 47.84 -7.86
C THR A 455 11.22 48.83 -6.75
N VAL A 456 11.82 48.35 -5.66
CA VAL A 456 12.19 49.16 -4.49
C VAL A 456 13.62 49.66 -4.67
N THR A 457 13.85 50.95 -4.53
CA THR A 457 15.19 51.57 -4.58
C THR A 457 15.51 52.19 -3.24
N LEU A 458 16.69 51.91 -2.68
CA LEU A 458 17.25 52.64 -1.55
C LEU A 458 18.48 53.42 -2.01
N THR A 459 18.54 54.71 -1.71
CA THR A 459 19.74 55.54 -1.84
C THR A 459 20.25 55.95 -0.46
N ALA A 460 21.44 55.49 -0.08
CA ALA A 460 22.09 55.85 1.18
C ALA A 460 23.22 56.85 0.92
N SER A 461 23.32 57.92 1.72
CA SER A 461 24.33 58.97 1.50
C SER A 461 24.98 59.51 2.78
N ASN A 462 26.21 60.02 2.66
CA ASN A 462 26.95 60.73 3.69
C ASN A 462 27.69 61.95 3.10
N ALA A 463 28.49 62.65 3.91
CA ALA A 463 29.24 63.83 3.46
C ALA A 463 30.25 63.56 2.31
N ASN A 464 30.61 62.30 2.08
CA ASN A 464 31.55 61.86 1.04
C ASN A 464 30.85 61.39 -0.26
N GLY A 465 29.53 61.21 -0.27
CA GLY A 465 28.73 60.89 -1.46
C GLY A 465 27.54 59.95 -1.20
N GLU A 466 26.97 59.39 -2.26
CA GLU A 466 25.74 58.58 -2.24
C GLU A 466 25.90 57.26 -3.03
N SER A 467 25.11 56.24 -2.65
CA SER A 467 25.03 54.95 -3.35
C SER A 467 23.57 54.50 -3.44
N PRO A 468 23.08 54.10 -4.62
CA PRO A 468 21.77 53.47 -4.79
C PRO A 468 21.86 51.94 -4.85
N ILE A 469 20.78 51.25 -4.50
CA ILE A 469 20.56 49.80 -4.68
C ILE A 469 19.08 49.52 -4.96
N THR A 470 18.78 48.47 -5.72
CA THR A 470 17.40 48.07 -6.03
C THR A 470 17.07 46.63 -5.58
N GLY A 471 15.79 46.40 -5.27
CA GLY A 471 15.19 45.09 -4.98
C GLY A 471 13.76 45.03 -5.53
N SER A 472 13.08 43.89 -5.40
CA SER A 472 11.75 43.67 -5.97
C SER A 472 10.76 43.10 -4.96
N ILE A 473 9.52 43.59 -4.99
CA ILE A 473 8.37 43.06 -4.23
C ILE A 473 7.26 42.70 -5.22
N THR A 474 6.77 41.46 -5.15
CA THR A 474 5.65 40.98 -5.98
C THR A 474 4.36 40.93 -5.16
N VAL A 475 3.39 41.74 -5.55
CA VAL A 475 2.07 41.79 -4.89
C VAL A 475 1.06 41.08 -5.76
N LEU A 476 0.47 40.02 -5.23
CA LEU A 476 -0.49 39.18 -5.91
C LEU A 476 -1.92 39.70 -5.71
N GLN A 477 -2.79 39.46 -6.69
CA GLN A 477 -4.21 39.68 -6.50
C GLN A 477 -4.77 38.60 -5.56
N PRO A 478 -5.53 38.95 -4.50
CA PRO A 478 -6.21 37.96 -3.69
C PRO A 478 -7.10 37.07 -4.56
N SER A 479 -6.98 35.75 -4.44
CA SER A 479 -7.89 34.83 -5.11
C SER A 479 -9.31 35.05 -4.59
N GLU A 480 -10.27 35.22 -5.50
CA GLU A 480 -11.68 35.31 -5.12
C GLU A 480 -12.14 33.97 -4.52
N LEU A 481 -12.80 34.03 -3.36
CA LEU A 481 -13.41 32.86 -2.73
C LEU A 481 -14.64 32.45 -3.54
N ILE A 482 -14.58 31.28 -4.17
CA ILE A 482 -15.72 30.72 -4.88
C ILE A 482 -16.55 29.90 -3.87
N LEU A 483 -17.67 30.47 -3.43
CA LEU A 483 -18.66 29.78 -2.60
C LEU A 483 -19.40 28.71 -3.44
N PRO A 484 -19.89 27.63 -2.81
CA PRO A 484 -20.72 26.66 -3.50
C PRO A 484 -22.07 27.29 -3.86
N VAL A 485 -22.69 26.84 -4.94
CA VAL A 485 -24.06 27.22 -5.32
C VAL A 485 -24.92 25.98 -5.23
N ALA A 486 -25.86 25.96 -4.28
CA ALA A 486 -26.79 24.85 -4.08
C ALA A 486 -27.85 24.82 -5.19
N ASP A 487 -27.93 23.72 -5.93
CA ASP A 487 -29.00 23.49 -6.89
C ASP A 487 -29.32 21.99 -7.02
N PHE A 488 -30.58 21.68 -7.27
CA PHE A 488 -31.03 20.33 -7.54
C PHE A 488 -32.34 20.30 -8.33
N GLY A 489 -32.52 19.22 -9.10
CA GLY A 489 -33.77 18.85 -9.74
C GLY A 489 -34.40 17.63 -9.06
N THR A 490 -35.69 17.40 -9.29
CA THR A 490 -36.41 16.22 -8.79
C THR A 490 -37.18 15.53 -9.91
N SER A 491 -37.38 14.22 -9.80
CA SER A 491 -38.17 13.46 -10.78
C SER A 491 -39.69 13.73 -10.68
N ALA A 492 -40.15 14.19 -9.53
CA ALA A 492 -41.53 14.56 -9.26
C ALA A 492 -41.59 15.59 -8.13
N THR A 493 -42.53 16.53 -8.21
CA THR A 493 -42.84 17.49 -7.14
C THR A 493 -44.18 17.23 -6.47
N GLN A 494 -44.97 16.28 -7.02
CA GLN A 494 -46.21 15.81 -6.41
C GLN A 494 -46.56 14.38 -6.82
N GLY A 495 -47.31 13.65 -5.99
CA GLY A 495 -47.85 12.32 -6.31
C GLY A 495 -48.41 11.58 -5.08
N PRO A 496 -49.13 10.46 -5.26
CA PRO A 496 -49.75 9.75 -4.15
C PRO A 496 -48.74 8.98 -3.29
N ALA A 497 -49.01 8.82 -1.99
CA ALA A 497 -48.21 7.98 -1.11
C ALA A 497 -48.38 6.47 -1.45
N PRO A 498 -47.29 5.66 -1.45
CA PRO A 498 -45.90 6.07 -1.29
C PRO A 498 -45.31 6.70 -2.56
N LEU A 499 -44.72 7.89 -2.44
CA LEU A 499 -44.09 8.63 -3.54
C LEU A 499 -42.57 8.50 -3.47
N ALA A 500 -41.96 7.82 -4.44
CA ALA A 500 -40.50 7.79 -4.61
C ALA A 500 -40.05 8.99 -5.47
N VAL A 501 -39.17 9.82 -4.93
CA VAL A 501 -38.60 10.99 -5.62
C VAL A 501 -37.10 10.80 -5.76
N GLN A 502 -36.60 10.85 -7.01
CA GLN A 502 -35.17 10.93 -7.30
C GLN A 502 -34.76 12.41 -7.27
N PHE A 503 -33.76 12.72 -6.45
CA PHE A 503 -33.11 14.02 -6.42
C PHE A 503 -31.85 13.97 -7.27
N THR A 504 -31.65 14.96 -8.14
CA THR A 504 -30.47 15.09 -9.01
C THR A 504 -29.76 16.37 -8.64
N ASP A 505 -28.51 16.25 -8.18
CA ASP A 505 -27.68 17.41 -7.87
C ASP A 505 -27.32 18.19 -9.13
N LEU A 506 -27.48 19.50 -9.05
CA LEU A 506 -27.10 20.48 -10.07
C LEU A 506 -26.16 21.55 -9.49
N SER A 507 -25.69 21.35 -8.26
CA SER A 507 -24.89 22.31 -7.52
C SER A 507 -23.53 22.55 -8.17
N GLN A 508 -23.02 23.76 -8.04
CA GLN A 508 -21.71 24.16 -8.57
C GLN A 508 -20.73 24.41 -7.43
N ASN A 509 -19.45 24.17 -7.69
CA ASN A 509 -18.35 24.41 -6.75
C ASN A 509 -18.53 23.74 -5.39
N THR A 510 -19.20 22.57 -5.35
CA THR A 510 -19.47 21.79 -4.13
C THR A 510 -18.54 20.59 -4.00
N VAL A 511 -18.22 20.20 -2.76
CA VAL A 511 -17.49 18.96 -2.43
C VAL A 511 -18.28 18.04 -1.49
N SER A 512 -19.40 18.50 -0.91
CA SER A 512 -20.23 17.71 -0.01
C SER A 512 -21.71 18.07 -0.09
N TRP A 513 -22.60 17.11 0.15
CA TRP A 513 -24.06 17.28 0.15
C TRP A 513 -24.65 16.84 1.48
N SER A 514 -25.72 17.52 1.88
CA SER A 514 -26.48 17.26 3.09
C SER A 514 -27.94 17.51 2.77
N TRP A 515 -28.69 16.43 2.60
CA TRP A 515 -30.11 16.44 2.28
C TRP A 515 -30.92 16.27 3.55
N ASP A 516 -31.91 17.12 3.72
CA ASP A 516 -32.92 17.07 4.77
C ASP A 516 -34.29 17.10 4.04
N PHE A 517 -34.97 15.95 4.01
CA PHE A 517 -36.14 15.73 3.13
C PHE A 517 -37.46 16.19 3.74
N ASP A 518 -37.48 16.48 5.04
CA ASP A 518 -38.63 17.02 5.77
C ASP A 518 -38.35 18.38 6.43
N ASN A 519 -37.12 18.89 6.30
CA ASN A 519 -36.63 20.15 6.83
C ASN A 519 -36.78 20.24 8.35
N ASP A 520 -36.49 19.14 9.05
CA ASP A 520 -36.50 19.07 10.52
C ASP A 520 -35.18 19.58 11.15
N GLY A 521 -34.19 19.91 10.31
CA GLY A 521 -32.87 20.38 10.72
C GLY A 521 -31.85 19.26 10.95
N GLN A 522 -32.20 18.01 10.66
CA GLN A 522 -31.30 16.86 10.65
C GLN A 522 -31.13 16.33 9.22
N PRO A 523 -29.89 16.07 8.78
CA PRO A 523 -29.67 15.51 7.46
C PRO A 523 -30.05 14.03 7.40
N ASP A 524 -30.95 13.69 6.48
CA ASP A 524 -31.37 12.34 6.14
C ASP A 524 -30.38 11.62 5.23
N SER A 525 -29.66 12.35 4.37
CA SER A 525 -28.71 11.77 3.42
C SER A 525 -27.54 12.69 3.11
N THR A 526 -26.40 12.09 2.75
CA THR A 526 -25.20 12.79 2.28
C THR A 526 -24.78 12.36 0.88
N GLU A 527 -25.59 11.53 0.22
CA GLU A 527 -25.34 11.11 -1.16
C GLU A 527 -25.51 12.29 -2.11
N GLN A 528 -24.75 12.33 -3.21
CA GLN A 528 -24.86 13.41 -4.18
C GLN A 528 -26.23 13.45 -4.86
N SER A 529 -26.85 12.32 -5.18
CA SER A 529 -28.15 12.27 -5.87
C SER A 529 -29.01 11.13 -5.33
N PRO A 530 -29.61 11.30 -4.14
CA PRO A 530 -30.35 10.26 -3.45
C PRO A 530 -31.75 10.02 -4.02
N VAL A 531 -32.31 8.87 -3.70
CA VAL A 531 -33.75 8.57 -3.86
C VAL A 531 -34.38 8.51 -2.48
N TYR A 532 -35.46 9.27 -2.27
CA TYR A 532 -36.24 9.24 -1.03
C TYR A 532 -37.69 8.83 -1.29
N VAL A 533 -38.28 8.08 -0.36
CA VAL A 533 -39.66 7.56 -0.48
C VAL A 533 -40.54 8.14 0.62
N TYR A 534 -41.40 9.08 0.25
CA TYR A 534 -42.41 9.63 1.14
C TYR A 534 -43.58 8.67 1.29
N ARG A 535 -43.72 8.07 2.47
CA ARG A 535 -44.73 7.03 2.74
C ARG A 535 -46.05 7.58 3.27
N VAL A 536 -46.05 8.82 3.76
CA VAL A 536 -47.21 9.45 4.40
C VAL A 536 -47.62 10.67 3.58
N PRO A 537 -48.92 10.84 3.25
CA PRO A 537 -49.43 12.06 2.63
C PRO A 537 -49.10 13.31 3.46
N GLY A 538 -48.69 14.38 2.79
CA GLY A 538 -48.21 15.61 3.42
C GLY A 538 -47.46 16.50 2.45
N ASP A 539 -47.28 17.76 2.84
CA ASP A 539 -46.42 18.71 2.13
C ASP A 539 -45.06 18.70 2.83
N TYR A 540 -44.00 18.31 2.13
CA TYR A 540 -42.64 18.21 2.64
C TYR A 540 -41.76 19.28 2.02
N THR A 541 -40.94 19.96 2.82
CA THR A 541 -39.91 20.86 2.31
C THR A 541 -38.59 20.10 2.30
N VAL A 542 -37.98 19.98 1.13
CA VAL A 542 -36.64 19.40 0.98
C VAL A 542 -35.64 20.52 1.01
N ASN A 543 -34.55 20.34 1.76
CA ASN A 543 -33.41 21.22 1.85
C ASN A 543 -32.16 20.47 1.42
N LEU A 544 -31.48 20.99 0.38
CA LEU A 544 -30.12 20.59 0.07
C LEU A 544 -29.18 21.66 0.59
N MET A 545 -28.29 21.29 1.51
CA MET A 545 -27.13 22.07 1.90
C MET A 545 -25.87 21.48 1.27
N VAL A 546 -25.11 22.31 0.56
CA VAL A 546 -23.82 21.96 -0.03
C VAL A 546 -22.69 22.77 0.59
N SER A 547 -21.49 22.20 0.62
CA SER A 547 -20.32 22.88 1.15
C SER A 547 -19.07 22.69 0.29
N ASN A 548 -18.14 23.63 0.40
CA ASN A 548 -16.75 23.50 -0.03
C ASN A 548 -15.82 24.13 1.03
N GLU A 549 -14.51 24.13 0.76
CA GLU A 549 -13.50 24.71 1.66
C GLU A 549 -13.73 26.21 1.99
N ASN A 550 -14.52 26.92 1.18
CA ASN A 550 -14.78 28.35 1.29
C ASN A 550 -16.12 28.68 1.96
N GLY A 551 -17.03 27.70 2.14
CA GLY A 551 -18.31 27.94 2.83
C GLY A 551 -19.43 26.99 2.42
N THR A 552 -20.67 27.36 2.76
CA THR A 552 -21.89 26.57 2.53
C THR A 552 -22.95 27.36 1.79
N ALA A 553 -23.78 26.68 1.01
CA ALA A 553 -25.00 27.24 0.42
C ALA A 553 -26.14 26.22 0.56
N SER A 554 -27.39 26.70 0.58
CA SER A 554 -28.56 25.83 0.64
C SER A 554 -29.63 26.22 -0.37
N LYS A 555 -30.43 25.24 -0.77
CA LYS A 555 -31.61 25.43 -1.61
C LYS A 555 -32.75 24.56 -1.07
N THR A 556 -33.97 25.07 -1.12
CA THR A 556 -35.17 24.31 -0.74
C THR A 556 -36.15 24.12 -1.90
N LEU A 557 -36.95 23.06 -1.82
CA LEU A 557 -38.02 22.75 -2.78
C LEU A 557 -39.16 21.97 -2.09
N GLU A 558 -40.42 22.27 -2.41
CA GLU A 558 -41.58 21.58 -1.84
C GLU A 558 -41.99 20.32 -2.64
N ILE A 559 -42.28 19.23 -1.92
CA ILE A 559 -42.82 17.97 -2.44
C ILE A 559 -44.19 17.73 -1.83
N LYS A 560 -45.23 17.64 -2.67
CA LYS A 560 -46.61 17.41 -2.25
C LYS A 560 -47.03 15.95 -2.41
N VAL A 561 -47.17 15.25 -1.29
CA VAL A 561 -47.56 13.83 -1.26
C VAL A 561 -49.05 13.73 -0.98
N LEU A 562 -49.80 13.23 -1.97
CA LEU A 562 -51.26 13.13 -1.92
C LEU A 562 -51.69 11.82 -1.26
N GLU A 563 -52.91 11.82 -0.70
CA GLU A 563 -53.61 10.58 -0.33
C GLU A 563 -53.74 9.69 -1.58
N ALA A 564 -53.50 8.38 -1.43
CA ALA A 564 -53.66 7.45 -2.53
C ALA A 564 -55.13 7.40 -2.97
N GLU A 565 -55.42 7.74 -4.22
CA GLU A 565 -56.77 7.64 -4.75
C GLU A 565 -57.26 6.18 -4.68
N LYS A 566 -58.43 5.97 -4.07
CA LYS A 566 -59.11 4.69 -4.02
C LYS A 566 -59.55 4.33 -5.45
N ASP A 567 -58.89 3.37 -6.09
CA ASP A 567 -59.22 2.85 -7.43
C ASP A 567 -60.70 2.43 -7.51
N THR A 568 -61.54 3.23 -8.17
CA THR A 568 -62.96 2.96 -8.44
C THR A 568 -63.17 2.21 -9.76
N GLY A 569 -62.16 1.46 -10.23
CA GLY A 569 -62.16 0.84 -11.55
C GLY A 569 -63.38 -0.03 -11.85
N LEU A 570 -64.08 0.34 -12.93
CA LEU A 570 -64.94 -0.55 -13.70
C LEU A 570 -64.19 -1.87 -14.04
N PRO A 571 -64.91 -3.00 -14.22
CA PRO A 571 -64.26 -4.25 -14.59
C PRO A 571 -63.63 -4.13 -15.98
N VAL A 572 -62.72 -5.02 -16.34
CA VAL A 572 -62.15 -5.11 -17.69
C VAL A 572 -62.65 -6.40 -18.35
N ALA A 573 -63.60 -6.29 -19.26
CA ALA A 573 -64.12 -7.43 -20.03
C ALA A 573 -63.05 -7.92 -21.02
N ASN A 574 -62.71 -9.21 -20.94
CA ASN A 574 -61.76 -9.82 -21.86
C ASN A 574 -62.01 -11.32 -22.02
N PHE A 575 -61.84 -11.85 -23.22
CA PHE A 575 -61.90 -13.28 -23.46
C PHE A 575 -61.14 -13.70 -24.73
N SER A 576 -61.01 -15.01 -24.89
CA SER A 576 -60.45 -15.66 -26.08
C SER A 576 -61.36 -16.78 -26.59
N ALA A 577 -61.27 -17.06 -27.88
CA ALA A 577 -61.89 -18.20 -28.54
C ALA A 577 -60.81 -19.13 -29.08
N ASN A 578 -61.00 -20.44 -28.99
CA ASN A 578 -60.04 -21.42 -29.51
C ASN A 578 -59.92 -21.39 -31.04
N VAL A 579 -61.00 -21.02 -31.75
CA VAL A 579 -61.05 -20.78 -33.19
C VAL A 579 -61.96 -19.58 -33.46
N THR A 580 -61.61 -18.74 -34.45
CA THR A 580 -62.41 -17.56 -34.83
C THR A 580 -63.00 -17.67 -36.25
N SER A 581 -62.68 -18.74 -36.98
CA SER A 581 -63.37 -19.09 -38.23
C SER A 581 -63.31 -20.58 -38.52
N GLY A 582 -64.26 -21.08 -39.31
CA GLY A 582 -64.34 -22.49 -39.69
C GLY A 582 -65.63 -22.85 -40.41
N TYR A 583 -65.82 -24.11 -40.77
CA TYR A 583 -66.99 -24.55 -41.54
C TYR A 583 -68.13 -25.03 -40.64
N VAL A 584 -69.37 -24.88 -41.10
CA VAL A 584 -70.55 -25.42 -40.39
C VAL A 584 -70.52 -26.96 -40.30
N PRO A 585 -70.93 -27.56 -39.16
CA PRO A 585 -71.18 -26.91 -37.87
C PRO A 585 -69.87 -26.58 -37.14
N LEU A 586 -69.68 -25.31 -36.74
CA LEU A 586 -68.47 -24.84 -36.06
C LEU A 586 -68.68 -24.79 -34.55
N ALA A 587 -68.01 -25.68 -33.82
CA ALA A 587 -67.95 -25.66 -32.36
C ALA A 587 -66.81 -24.75 -31.88
N VAL A 588 -67.15 -23.71 -31.13
CA VAL A 588 -66.19 -22.74 -30.57
C VAL A 588 -66.23 -22.81 -29.05
N GLN A 589 -65.05 -22.86 -28.43
CA GLN A 589 -64.85 -22.81 -26.99
C GLN A 589 -64.36 -21.43 -26.60
N PHE A 590 -65.09 -20.78 -25.70
CA PHE A 590 -64.78 -19.46 -25.20
C PHE A 590 -64.23 -19.53 -23.78
N THR A 591 -63.12 -18.83 -23.54
CA THR A 591 -62.46 -18.75 -22.24
C THR A 591 -62.44 -17.31 -21.77
N ASP A 592 -63.11 -17.05 -20.64
CA ASP A 592 -63.10 -15.75 -19.96
C ASP A 592 -61.72 -15.42 -19.40
N LEU A 593 -61.28 -14.19 -19.60
CA LEU A 593 -60.03 -13.60 -19.13
C LEU A 593 -60.27 -12.23 -18.47
N SER A 594 -61.52 -11.93 -18.11
CA SER A 594 -61.93 -10.65 -17.56
C SER A 594 -61.31 -10.41 -16.18
N GLN A 595 -60.94 -9.17 -15.89
CA GLN A 595 -60.31 -8.78 -14.63
C GLN A 595 -61.21 -7.84 -13.84
N LYS A 596 -61.18 -7.97 -12.51
CA LYS A 596 -61.98 -7.15 -11.57
C LYS A 596 -63.50 -7.25 -11.77
N ALA A 597 -63.99 -8.27 -12.47
CA ALA A 597 -65.41 -8.57 -12.63
C ALA A 597 -65.89 -9.51 -11.51
N THR A 598 -67.04 -9.22 -10.91
CA THR A 598 -67.70 -10.12 -9.95
C THR A 598 -68.73 -11.04 -10.61
N SER A 599 -69.18 -10.70 -11.82
CA SER A 599 -70.02 -11.55 -12.66
C SER A 599 -69.77 -11.31 -14.15
N ILE A 600 -70.09 -12.31 -14.97
CA ILE A 600 -69.95 -12.27 -16.43
C ILE A 600 -71.22 -12.79 -17.13
N GLY A 601 -71.47 -12.34 -18.34
CA GLY A 601 -72.56 -12.79 -19.21
C GLY A 601 -72.15 -12.83 -20.67
N TRP A 602 -72.34 -13.98 -21.31
CA TRP A 602 -72.09 -14.20 -22.72
C TRP A 602 -73.37 -14.01 -23.52
N ASP A 603 -73.31 -13.18 -24.55
CA ASP A 603 -74.36 -12.89 -25.50
C ASP A 603 -73.84 -13.28 -26.90
N PHE A 604 -74.31 -14.41 -27.43
CA PHE A 604 -73.78 -15.01 -28.65
C PHE A 604 -74.49 -14.52 -29.92
N ASN A 605 -75.65 -13.88 -29.77
CA ASN A 605 -76.41 -13.29 -30.87
C ASN A 605 -76.29 -11.75 -30.91
N ASN A 606 -75.61 -11.17 -29.92
CA ASN A 606 -75.37 -9.74 -29.72
C ASN A 606 -76.66 -8.91 -29.68
N ASP A 607 -77.72 -9.47 -29.09
CA ASP A 607 -79.01 -8.80 -28.92
C ASP A 607 -79.08 -7.89 -27.68
N GLY A 608 -78.01 -7.88 -26.88
CA GLY A 608 -77.86 -7.06 -25.68
C GLY A 608 -78.31 -7.77 -24.39
N VAL A 609 -78.74 -9.03 -24.46
CA VAL A 609 -79.11 -9.86 -23.31
C VAL A 609 -78.16 -11.06 -23.22
N ALA A 610 -77.60 -11.31 -22.03
CA ALA A 610 -76.72 -12.45 -21.84
C ALA A 610 -77.50 -13.77 -21.92
N ASP A 611 -77.12 -14.62 -22.88
CA ASP A 611 -77.62 -15.99 -23.06
C ASP A 611 -77.16 -16.92 -21.94
N VAL A 612 -75.90 -16.79 -21.49
CA VAL A 612 -75.29 -17.67 -20.49
C VAL A 612 -74.33 -16.91 -19.57
N SER A 613 -74.39 -17.15 -18.26
CA SER A 613 -73.61 -16.41 -17.24
C SER A 613 -72.52 -17.24 -16.53
N SER A 614 -71.97 -18.25 -17.21
CA SER A 614 -70.91 -19.13 -16.67
C SER A 614 -69.78 -19.34 -17.70
N SER A 615 -68.63 -19.91 -17.28
CA SER A 615 -67.44 -20.17 -18.12
C SER A 615 -66.70 -21.43 -17.63
N PRO A 616 -66.03 -22.22 -18.49
CA PRO A 616 -65.96 -22.07 -19.95
C PRO A 616 -67.26 -22.50 -20.64
N VAL A 617 -67.58 -21.85 -21.77
CA VAL A 617 -68.78 -22.14 -22.57
C VAL A 617 -68.38 -22.55 -23.98
N GLY A 618 -68.92 -23.69 -24.41
CA GLY A 618 -68.88 -24.13 -25.80
C GLY A 618 -70.17 -23.76 -26.52
N TYR A 619 -70.07 -23.14 -27.69
CA TYR A 619 -71.21 -22.78 -28.53
C TYR A 619 -71.02 -23.34 -29.96
N VAL A 620 -72.08 -23.86 -30.57
CA VAL A 620 -72.02 -24.48 -31.90
C VAL A 620 -72.85 -23.69 -32.89
N TYR A 621 -72.18 -23.10 -33.88
CA TYR A 621 -72.83 -22.40 -34.99
C TYR A 621 -73.19 -23.38 -36.09
N THR A 622 -74.48 -23.47 -36.40
CA THR A 622 -75.03 -24.50 -37.31
C THR A 622 -75.40 -23.97 -38.70
N SER A 623 -75.33 -22.66 -38.91
CA SER A 623 -75.50 -22.01 -40.21
C SER A 623 -74.31 -21.11 -40.56
N PRO A 624 -73.99 -20.93 -41.86
CA PRO A 624 -72.91 -20.05 -42.29
C PRO A 624 -73.30 -18.59 -42.10
N GLY A 625 -72.34 -17.76 -41.70
CA GLY A 625 -72.53 -16.35 -41.42
C GLY A 625 -71.43 -15.81 -40.51
N THR A 626 -71.39 -14.48 -40.35
CA THR A 626 -70.53 -13.81 -39.39
C THR A 626 -71.34 -13.51 -38.14
N TYR A 627 -70.89 -14.04 -37.00
CA TYR A 627 -71.55 -13.87 -35.71
C TYR A 627 -70.69 -13.02 -34.79
N THR A 628 -71.29 -12.02 -34.15
CA THR A 628 -70.61 -11.23 -33.12
C THR A 628 -70.95 -11.81 -31.76
N VAL A 629 -69.94 -12.25 -31.01
CA VAL A 629 -70.09 -12.69 -29.62
C VAL A 629 -69.68 -11.54 -28.71
N ASN A 630 -70.50 -11.26 -27.72
CA ASN A 630 -70.28 -10.23 -26.73
C ASN A 630 -70.15 -10.83 -25.33
N LEU A 631 -69.12 -10.43 -24.60
CA LEU A 631 -68.94 -10.75 -23.19
C LEU A 631 -69.12 -9.48 -22.36
N LEU A 632 -70.13 -9.48 -21.49
CA LEU A 632 -70.37 -8.46 -20.50
C LEU A 632 -69.70 -8.88 -19.19
N ALA A 633 -68.91 -7.99 -18.61
CA ALA A 633 -68.27 -8.17 -17.31
C ALA A 633 -68.74 -7.07 -16.37
N THR A 634 -69.20 -7.44 -15.17
CA THR A 634 -69.85 -6.52 -14.22
C THR A 634 -69.20 -6.60 -12.85
N ASN A 635 -69.05 -5.45 -12.18
CA ASN A 635 -68.77 -5.35 -10.75
C ASN A 635 -69.65 -4.28 -10.10
N GLU A 636 -69.45 -4.04 -8.80
CA GLU A 636 -70.19 -3.04 -8.01
C GLU A 636 -70.09 -1.59 -8.55
N ASN A 637 -69.07 -1.31 -9.38
CA ASN A 637 -68.83 -0.01 -9.98
C ASN A 637 -69.42 0.12 -11.42
N GLY A 638 -69.89 -0.98 -12.03
CA GLY A 638 -70.59 -0.97 -13.32
C GLY A 638 -70.26 -2.15 -14.24
N THR A 639 -70.80 -2.12 -15.46
CA THR A 639 -70.65 -3.16 -16.49
C THR A 639 -69.91 -2.63 -17.70
N VAL A 640 -68.92 -3.39 -18.19
CA VAL A 640 -68.28 -3.14 -19.49
C VAL A 640 -68.40 -4.38 -20.36
N SER A 641 -68.21 -4.23 -21.67
CA SER A 641 -68.34 -5.33 -22.61
C SER A 641 -67.17 -5.41 -23.59
N LYS A 642 -66.95 -6.60 -24.13
CA LYS A 642 -65.98 -6.85 -25.21
C LYS A 642 -66.62 -7.77 -26.23
N THR A 643 -66.42 -7.48 -27.52
CA THR A 643 -66.92 -8.32 -28.62
C THR A 643 -65.81 -9.04 -29.38
N LEU A 644 -66.15 -10.15 -30.04
CA LEU A 644 -65.31 -10.89 -30.98
C LEU A 644 -66.18 -11.46 -32.11
N GLU A 645 -65.74 -11.34 -33.36
CA GLU A 645 -66.43 -11.93 -34.51
C GLU A 645 -65.97 -13.36 -34.78
N ILE A 646 -66.93 -14.23 -35.07
CA ILE A 646 -66.75 -15.63 -35.47
C ILE A 646 -67.30 -15.80 -36.89
N GLU A 647 -66.44 -16.19 -37.82
CA GLU A 647 -66.81 -16.37 -39.23
C GLU A 647 -67.07 -17.85 -39.55
N VAL A 648 -68.30 -18.18 -39.94
CA VAL A 648 -68.72 -19.56 -40.20
C VAL A 648 -69.02 -19.75 -41.68
N LEU A 649 -68.28 -20.65 -42.33
CA LEU A 649 -68.23 -20.79 -43.79
C LEU A 649 -68.97 -22.05 -44.27
N ASN A 650 -69.40 -22.06 -45.55
CA ASN A 650 -70.02 -23.21 -46.22
C ASN A 650 -68.97 -24.25 -46.65
N GLU A 651 -69.25 -25.55 -46.50
CA GLU A 651 -68.33 -26.60 -46.95
C GLU A 651 -68.19 -26.65 -48.48
N ARG A 652 -66.95 -26.68 -49.00
CA ARG A 652 -66.34 -27.85 -49.71
C ARG A 652 -65.16 -27.48 -50.63
N SER A 653 -64.33 -28.51 -50.83
CA SER A 653 -63.63 -28.89 -52.06
C SER A 653 -62.18 -28.39 -52.27
N SER A 654 -61.24 -29.30 -51.96
CA SER A 654 -60.01 -29.62 -52.70
C SER A 654 -59.20 -28.50 -53.38
N GLY A 655 -57.96 -28.31 -52.92
CA GLY A 655 -56.92 -27.66 -53.72
C GLY A 655 -55.73 -27.24 -52.86
N GLY A 656 -54.62 -27.97 -52.94
CA GLY A 656 -53.43 -27.68 -52.15
C GLY A 656 -52.71 -26.40 -52.56
N SER A 657 -52.07 -25.75 -51.59
CA SER A 657 -50.67 -25.32 -51.64
C SER A 657 -50.35 -24.44 -50.42
N SER A 658 -49.14 -24.64 -49.91
CA SER A 658 -48.41 -23.89 -48.88
C SER A 658 -48.66 -22.37 -48.87
N HIS A 659 -48.62 -21.75 -47.67
CA HIS A 659 -47.96 -20.47 -47.27
C HIS A 659 -48.46 -20.14 -45.84
N SER A 660 -47.65 -20.24 -44.77
CA SER A 660 -46.70 -19.23 -44.24
C SER A 660 -47.31 -17.86 -43.90
N SER A 661 -47.56 -17.61 -42.61
CA SER A 661 -47.47 -16.30 -41.92
C SER A 661 -47.78 -16.52 -40.43
N GLY A 662 -47.02 -16.06 -39.44
CA GLY A 662 -46.02 -14.99 -39.42
C GLY A 662 -46.08 -14.34 -38.04
N GLY A 663 -45.73 -15.09 -36.98
CA GLY A 663 -45.54 -14.53 -35.65
C GLY A 663 -44.21 -13.80 -35.61
N GLY A 664 -44.25 -12.47 -35.54
CA GLY A 664 -43.07 -11.60 -35.53
C GLY A 664 -42.21 -11.81 -34.29
N GLY A 665 -41.30 -12.79 -34.35
CA GLY A 665 -40.18 -12.90 -33.43
C GLY A 665 -39.05 -11.98 -33.88
N GLY A 666 -38.60 -11.10 -32.99
CA GLY A 666 -37.36 -10.33 -33.19
C GLY A 666 -36.19 -11.30 -33.30
N GLY A 667 -35.72 -11.53 -34.52
CA GLY A 667 -34.59 -12.41 -34.79
C GLY A 667 -33.27 -11.66 -34.56
N SER A 668 -32.37 -12.25 -33.77
CA SER A 668 -30.99 -11.80 -33.73
C SER A 668 -30.29 -12.11 -35.06
N PRO A 669 -29.55 -11.16 -35.65
CA PRO A 669 -28.72 -11.40 -36.82
C PRO A 669 -27.43 -12.19 -36.49
N GLU A 670 -27.13 -12.44 -35.22
CA GLU A 670 -25.96 -13.19 -34.79
C GLU A 670 -26.17 -14.72 -35.01
N PRO A 671 -25.23 -15.42 -35.68
CA PRO A 671 -25.33 -16.87 -35.83
C PRO A 671 -25.37 -17.56 -34.47
N ALA A 672 -26.35 -18.46 -34.26
CA ALA A 672 -26.53 -19.18 -32.99
C ALA A 672 -25.27 -19.91 -32.48
N ARG A 673 -24.35 -20.30 -33.37
CA ARG A 673 -23.05 -20.90 -33.01
C ARG A 673 -22.14 -19.96 -32.21
N ASN A 674 -22.26 -18.64 -32.42
CA ASN A 674 -21.43 -17.61 -31.80
C ASN A 674 -22.04 -17.04 -30.51
N VAL A 675 -23.30 -17.32 -30.23
CA VAL A 675 -23.96 -16.93 -28.98
C VAL A 675 -23.53 -17.90 -27.87
N GLU A 676 -22.91 -17.37 -26.81
CA GLU A 676 -22.53 -18.10 -25.60
C GLU A 676 -23.74 -18.29 -24.69
N THR A 677 -24.43 -17.19 -24.40
CA THR A 677 -25.65 -17.17 -23.61
C THR A 677 -26.54 -16.02 -24.07
N LYS A 678 -27.85 -16.14 -23.86
CA LYS A 678 -28.78 -15.06 -24.18
C LYS A 678 -29.89 -14.97 -23.16
N GLU A 679 -30.37 -13.75 -22.96
CA GLU A 679 -31.48 -13.46 -22.08
C GLU A 679 -32.50 -12.54 -22.75
N LEU A 680 -33.77 -12.72 -22.42
CA LEU A 680 -34.90 -12.00 -22.99
C LEU A 680 -35.63 -11.26 -21.89
N SER A 681 -36.01 -10.02 -22.15
CA SER A 681 -36.88 -9.21 -21.31
C SER A 681 -38.04 -8.68 -22.14
N GLN A 682 -39.27 -8.66 -21.60
CA GLN A 682 -40.46 -8.21 -22.32
C GLN A 682 -41.17 -7.11 -21.56
N VAL A 683 -41.35 -5.96 -22.19
CA VAL A 683 -41.97 -4.78 -21.58
C VAL A 683 -42.88 -4.10 -22.60
N TYR A 684 -43.96 -3.50 -22.12
CA TYR A 684 -44.88 -2.73 -22.95
C TYR A 684 -44.37 -1.31 -23.14
N ILE A 685 -44.09 -0.91 -24.38
CA ILE A 685 -43.57 0.41 -24.71
C ILE A 685 -44.71 1.35 -25.10
N THR A 686 -44.82 2.46 -24.38
CA THR A 686 -45.78 3.54 -24.64
C THR A 686 -45.02 4.86 -24.82
N ASN A 687 -45.42 5.64 -25.82
CA ASN A 687 -44.85 6.96 -26.10
C ASN A 687 -44.85 7.87 -24.86
N GLY A 688 -43.75 8.59 -24.65
CA GLY A 688 -43.58 9.57 -23.58
C GLY A 688 -43.26 8.98 -22.21
N LYS A 689 -43.02 7.66 -22.11
CA LYS A 689 -42.63 6.99 -20.86
C LYS A 689 -41.23 6.41 -20.96
N ALA A 690 -40.48 6.54 -19.86
CA ALA A 690 -39.26 5.76 -19.63
C ALA A 690 -39.63 4.27 -19.57
N VAL A 691 -38.83 3.44 -20.24
CA VAL A 691 -38.99 2.00 -20.28
C VAL A 691 -37.68 1.37 -19.86
N GLN A 692 -37.75 0.39 -18.96
CA GLN A 692 -36.61 -0.41 -18.53
C GLN A 692 -36.88 -1.89 -18.77
N PHE A 693 -35.90 -2.57 -19.39
CA PHE A 693 -35.87 -4.00 -19.61
C PHE A 693 -34.86 -4.64 -18.65
N ASP A 694 -35.36 -5.23 -17.56
CA ASP A 694 -34.53 -5.97 -16.61
C ASP A 694 -34.28 -7.40 -17.09
N PHE A 695 -33.02 -7.84 -17.02
CA PHE A 695 -32.60 -9.20 -17.29
C PHE A 695 -32.47 -9.96 -15.95
N ALA A 696 -33.63 -10.36 -15.42
CA ALA A 696 -33.77 -10.87 -14.06
C ALA A 696 -33.01 -12.17 -13.75
N LYS A 697 -32.68 -12.98 -14.76
CA LYS A 697 -31.89 -14.20 -14.58
C LYS A 697 -30.40 -13.93 -14.47
N ASN A 698 -29.96 -12.69 -14.77
CA ASN A 698 -28.57 -12.28 -14.65
C ASN A 698 -27.60 -13.18 -15.45
N ALA A 699 -28.09 -13.79 -16.53
CA ALA A 699 -27.40 -14.84 -17.26
C ALA A 699 -26.33 -14.30 -18.23
N THR A 700 -26.38 -13.01 -18.55
CA THR A 700 -25.41 -12.31 -19.41
C THR A 700 -24.68 -11.23 -18.60
N CYS A 701 -23.65 -10.62 -19.19
CA CYS A 701 -23.02 -9.41 -18.64
C CYS A 701 -23.94 -8.17 -18.63
N VAL A 702 -25.09 -8.18 -19.30
CA VAL A 702 -26.07 -7.07 -19.32
C VAL A 702 -27.09 -7.27 -18.21
N VAL A 703 -27.30 -6.23 -17.40
CA VAL A 703 -28.20 -6.28 -16.23
C VAL A 703 -29.55 -5.66 -16.56
N TYR A 704 -29.54 -4.49 -17.17
CA TYR A 704 -30.74 -3.86 -17.74
C TYR A 704 -30.38 -2.92 -18.87
N VAL A 705 -31.38 -2.59 -19.68
CA VAL A 705 -31.33 -1.41 -20.56
C VAL A 705 -32.55 -0.54 -20.31
N ASN A 706 -32.37 0.77 -20.34
CA ASN A 706 -33.48 1.71 -20.24
C ASN A 706 -33.38 2.82 -21.29
N PHE A 707 -34.50 3.45 -21.60
CA PHE A 707 -34.59 4.59 -22.51
C PHE A 707 -35.98 5.25 -22.40
N ASP A 708 -36.09 6.49 -22.85
CA ASP A 708 -37.37 7.18 -23.03
C ASP A 708 -37.95 6.85 -24.40
N ALA A 709 -39.17 6.31 -24.44
CA ALA A 709 -39.79 5.92 -25.70
C ALA A 709 -40.46 7.11 -26.40
N LYS A 710 -40.08 7.41 -27.65
CA LYS A 710 -40.71 8.44 -28.49
C LYS A 710 -41.91 7.92 -29.30
N LYS A 711 -42.18 6.61 -29.25
CA LYS A 711 -43.29 5.96 -29.96
C LYS A 711 -43.87 4.81 -29.15
N THR A 712 -45.16 4.58 -29.31
CA THR A 712 -45.85 3.40 -28.76
C THR A 712 -45.67 2.25 -29.74
N VAL A 713 -45.12 1.12 -29.27
CA VAL A 713 -44.99 -0.11 -30.07
C VAL A 713 -45.58 -1.33 -29.36
N GLY A 714 -46.13 -1.15 -28.16
CA GLY A 714 -46.76 -2.20 -27.39
C GLY A 714 -45.76 -3.20 -26.81
N LYS A 715 -46.19 -4.45 -26.63
CA LYS A 715 -45.37 -5.49 -26.00
C LYS A 715 -44.13 -5.78 -26.86
N THR A 716 -42.97 -5.37 -26.35
CA THR A 716 -41.69 -5.45 -27.05
C THR A 716 -40.78 -6.41 -26.32
N THR A 717 -40.00 -7.19 -27.07
CA THR A 717 -38.97 -8.07 -26.51
C THR A 717 -37.59 -7.45 -26.74
N THR A 718 -36.79 -7.40 -25.70
CA THR A 718 -35.38 -7.03 -25.77
C THR A 718 -34.52 -8.27 -25.51
N ILE A 719 -33.46 -8.43 -26.30
CA ILE A 719 -32.53 -9.55 -26.25
C ILE A 719 -31.15 -9.01 -25.88
N ALA A 720 -30.53 -9.59 -24.86
CA ALA A 720 -29.09 -9.45 -24.59
C ALA A 720 -28.42 -10.78 -24.94
N GLU A 721 -27.37 -10.75 -25.76
CA GLU A 721 -26.66 -11.94 -26.24
C GLU A 721 -25.17 -11.78 -26.00
N GLU A 722 -24.62 -12.58 -25.09
CA GLU A 722 -23.18 -12.67 -24.88
C GLU A 722 -22.56 -13.61 -25.92
N LEU A 723 -21.40 -13.25 -26.43
CA LEU A 723 -20.80 -13.91 -27.58
C LEU A 723 -19.52 -14.66 -27.19
N LYS A 724 -19.32 -15.81 -27.81
CA LYS A 724 -18.11 -16.62 -27.65
C LYS A 724 -16.87 -15.95 -28.28
N ASN A 725 -17.10 -15.14 -29.32
CA ASN A 725 -16.07 -14.40 -30.05
C ASN A 725 -16.60 -13.00 -30.42
N LYS A 726 -15.93 -12.31 -31.35
CA LYS A 726 -16.44 -11.05 -31.92
C LYS A 726 -17.80 -11.26 -32.60
N SER A 727 -18.65 -10.22 -32.58
CA SER A 727 -19.92 -10.19 -33.31
C SER A 727 -19.71 -10.40 -34.82
N ALA A 728 -20.64 -11.10 -35.47
CA ALA A 728 -20.62 -11.25 -36.92
C ALA A 728 -20.78 -9.89 -37.67
N LEU A 729 -21.17 -8.84 -36.95
CA LEU A 729 -21.38 -7.48 -37.47
C LEU A 729 -20.13 -6.59 -37.39
N VAL A 730 -19.04 -7.06 -36.76
CA VAL A 730 -17.82 -6.27 -36.57
C VAL A 730 -16.63 -6.85 -37.32
N SER A 731 -15.79 -5.98 -37.87
CA SER A 731 -14.61 -6.40 -38.65
C SER A 731 -13.44 -6.86 -37.75
N GLU A 732 -13.28 -6.28 -36.56
CA GLU A 732 -12.22 -6.59 -35.60
C GLU A 732 -12.66 -6.31 -34.14
N LEU A 733 -11.89 -6.76 -33.16
CA LEU A 733 -12.09 -6.44 -31.74
C LEU A 733 -11.38 -5.12 -31.39
N PRO A 734 -11.77 -4.42 -30.30
CA PRO A 734 -11.01 -3.27 -29.79
C PRO A 734 -9.56 -3.64 -29.44
N SER A 735 -8.66 -2.65 -29.44
CA SER A 735 -7.24 -2.83 -29.14
C SER A 735 -6.93 -3.16 -27.67
N ASP A 736 -7.79 -2.72 -26.76
CA ASP A 736 -7.65 -2.99 -25.33
C ASP A 736 -8.10 -4.42 -24.96
N GLU A 737 -7.71 -4.92 -23.79
CA GLU A 737 -8.07 -6.28 -23.37
C GLU A 737 -9.59 -6.42 -23.24
N VAL A 738 -10.19 -7.31 -24.04
CA VAL A 738 -11.65 -7.53 -24.09
C VAL A 738 -12.07 -8.48 -22.97
N TYR A 739 -13.05 -8.06 -22.15
CA TYR A 739 -13.72 -8.91 -21.17
C TYR A 739 -14.79 -9.77 -21.84
N LYS A 740 -15.81 -9.12 -22.43
CA LYS A 740 -16.95 -9.77 -23.10
C LYS A 740 -17.39 -8.94 -24.31
N SER A 741 -17.72 -9.64 -25.38
CA SER A 741 -18.43 -9.09 -26.54
C SER A 741 -19.90 -9.50 -26.46
N PHE A 742 -20.81 -8.58 -26.73
CA PHE A 742 -22.24 -8.85 -26.63
C PHE A 742 -23.06 -7.96 -27.57
N ASN A 743 -24.26 -8.42 -27.91
CA ASN A 743 -25.23 -7.66 -28.70
C ASN A 743 -26.47 -7.36 -27.84
N VAL A 744 -27.07 -6.19 -28.07
CA VAL A 744 -28.38 -5.86 -27.49
C VAL A 744 -29.36 -5.46 -28.59
N TRP A 745 -30.52 -6.12 -28.61
CA TRP A 745 -31.59 -5.92 -29.59
C TRP A 745 -32.87 -5.53 -28.90
N VAL A 746 -33.39 -4.32 -29.16
CA VAL A 746 -34.70 -3.88 -28.64
C VAL A 746 -35.73 -4.00 -29.76
N GLY A 747 -36.72 -4.86 -29.59
CA GLY A 747 -37.80 -5.09 -30.56
C GLY A 747 -37.36 -5.77 -31.85
N ASN A 748 -38.22 -5.73 -32.88
CA ASN A 748 -37.83 -6.16 -34.22
C ASN A 748 -36.71 -5.23 -34.72
N GLY A 749 -35.58 -5.82 -35.13
CA GLY A 749 -34.28 -5.17 -35.27
C GLY A 749 -34.31 -3.73 -35.75
N GLY A 750 -33.76 -2.81 -34.94
CA GLY A 750 -33.64 -1.39 -35.29
C GLY A 750 -34.68 -0.46 -34.69
N TYR A 751 -35.52 -0.91 -33.74
CA TYR A 751 -36.41 0.03 -33.03
C TYR A 751 -35.61 1.10 -32.28
N ALA A 752 -34.56 0.71 -31.56
CA ALA A 752 -33.74 1.59 -30.73
C ALA A 752 -32.79 2.51 -31.53
N THR A 753 -33.37 3.35 -32.38
CA THR A 753 -32.70 4.44 -33.08
C THR A 753 -33.03 5.77 -32.42
N GLN A 754 -32.19 6.79 -32.64
CA GLN A 754 -32.39 8.15 -32.10
C GLN A 754 -33.77 8.78 -32.44
N ASN A 755 -34.43 8.28 -33.49
CA ASN A 755 -35.76 8.71 -33.92
C ASN A 755 -36.92 8.11 -33.09
N ASN A 756 -36.66 7.02 -32.37
CA ASN A 756 -37.70 6.27 -31.65
C ASN A 756 -37.43 6.20 -30.13
N ILE A 757 -36.20 6.44 -29.69
CA ILE A 757 -35.82 6.44 -28.28
C ILE A 757 -34.95 7.66 -27.94
N GLU A 758 -34.99 8.07 -26.67
CA GLU A 758 -34.13 9.10 -26.08
C GLU A 758 -33.43 8.56 -24.83
N ASN A 759 -32.33 9.20 -24.44
CA ASN A 759 -31.57 8.88 -23.22
C ASN A 759 -31.29 7.38 -22.99
N PRO A 760 -30.76 6.62 -23.96
CA PRO A 760 -30.56 5.19 -23.76
C PRO A 760 -29.42 4.96 -22.76
N VAL A 761 -29.69 4.16 -21.73
CA VAL A 761 -28.67 3.71 -20.77
C VAL A 761 -28.56 2.19 -20.81
N LEU A 762 -27.33 1.72 -20.77
CA LEU A 762 -26.99 0.32 -20.64
C LEU A 762 -26.28 0.09 -19.31
N CYS A 763 -26.76 -0.87 -18.53
CA CYS A 763 -26.09 -1.34 -17.32
C CYS A 763 -25.47 -2.71 -17.57
N PHE A 764 -24.17 -2.83 -17.29
CA PHE A 764 -23.42 -4.07 -17.44
C PHE A 764 -22.60 -4.37 -16.19
N LYS A 765 -22.22 -5.63 -16.01
CA LYS A 765 -21.42 -6.09 -14.89
C LYS A 765 -20.11 -6.73 -15.34
N VAL A 766 -19.05 -6.50 -14.57
CA VAL A 766 -17.70 -7.02 -14.80
C VAL A 766 -17.28 -7.80 -13.57
N GLU A 767 -16.81 -9.04 -13.76
CA GLU A 767 -16.31 -9.84 -12.64
C GLU A 767 -15.01 -9.26 -12.10
N LYS A 768 -14.93 -9.09 -10.77
CA LYS A 768 -13.69 -8.69 -10.09
C LYS A 768 -12.55 -9.66 -10.37
N SER A 769 -12.88 -10.93 -10.56
CA SER A 769 -11.93 -11.99 -10.92
C SER A 769 -11.21 -11.67 -12.24
N TRP A 770 -11.90 -11.10 -13.24
CA TRP A 770 -11.30 -10.72 -14.52
C TRP A 770 -10.27 -9.60 -14.33
N LEU A 771 -10.58 -8.58 -13.52
CA LEU A 771 -9.64 -7.49 -13.23
C LEU A 771 -8.37 -8.02 -12.58
N GLN A 772 -8.52 -8.92 -11.60
CA GLN A 772 -7.39 -9.52 -10.89
C GLN A 772 -6.57 -10.43 -11.80
N ASN A 773 -7.24 -11.30 -12.57
CA ASN A 773 -6.60 -12.29 -13.45
C ASN A 773 -5.81 -11.63 -14.58
N LYS A 774 -6.39 -10.62 -15.20
CA LYS A 774 -5.79 -9.88 -16.33
C LYS A 774 -5.01 -8.64 -15.87
N SER A 775 -4.93 -8.40 -14.56
CA SER A 775 -4.25 -7.23 -13.97
C SER A 775 -4.74 -5.91 -14.56
N ILE A 776 -6.05 -5.82 -14.79
CA ILE A 776 -6.71 -4.65 -15.37
C ILE A 776 -6.79 -3.55 -14.33
N ASP A 777 -6.53 -2.33 -14.76
CA ASP A 777 -6.84 -1.15 -13.96
C ASP A 777 -8.34 -0.91 -13.93
N GLN A 778 -8.95 -0.92 -12.74
CA GLN A 778 -10.40 -0.74 -12.57
C GLN A 778 -10.87 0.58 -13.17
N ALA A 779 -10.06 1.65 -13.05
CA ALA A 779 -10.36 2.96 -13.61
C ALA A 779 -10.32 3.00 -15.15
N SER A 780 -9.73 1.98 -15.78
CA SER A 780 -9.63 1.86 -17.25
C SER A 780 -10.77 1.09 -17.88
N ILE A 781 -11.71 0.57 -17.08
CA ILE A 781 -12.87 -0.17 -17.60
C ILE A 781 -13.69 0.75 -18.49
N ALA A 782 -14.03 0.26 -19.68
CA ALA A 782 -14.81 1.01 -20.64
C ALA A 782 -15.78 0.12 -21.42
N LEU A 783 -16.85 0.77 -21.93
CA LEU A 783 -17.78 0.14 -22.85
C LEU A 783 -17.49 0.67 -24.26
N ASN A 784 -17.17 -0.22 -25.19
CA ASN A 784 -16.96 0.15 -26.59
C ASN A 784 -18.21 -0.23 -27.38
N ARG A 785 -18.71 0.69 -28.19
CA ARG A 785 -19.80 0.45 -29.14
C ARG A 785 -19.25 0.44 -30.55
N TYR A 786 -19.69 -0.51 -31.36
CA TYR A 786 -19.33 -0.54 -32.77
C TYR A 786 -20.31 0.31 -33.59
N GLU A 787 -19.79 1.28 -34.32
CA GLU A 787 -20.53 2.22 -35.18
C GLU A 787 -19.66 2.65 -36.37
N ASP A 788 -20.25 2.80 -37.55
CA ASP A 788 -19.57 3.28 -38.76
C ASP A 788 -18.24 2.56 -39.08
N LYS A 789 -18.23 1.24 -38.85
CA LYS A 789 -17.08 0.33 -39.03
C LYS A 789 -15.91 0.55 -38.04
N ALA A 790 -16.08 1.36 -37.00
CA ALA A 790 -15.08 1.62 -35.98
C ALA A 790 -15.61 1.35 -34.56
N TRP A 791 -14.68 1.17 -33.61
CA TRP A 791 -15.01 1.11 -32.19
C TRP A 791 -14.97 2.51 -31.58
N VAL A 792 -16.07 2.91 -30.96
CA VAL A 792 -16.18 4.14 -30.19
C VAL A 792 -16.26 3.79 -28.71
N GLN A 793 -15.26 4.22 -27.94
CA GLN A 793 -15.24 4.06 -26.49
C GLN A 793 -16.22 5.04 -25.85
N LEU A 794 -17.11 4.53 -25.01
CA LEU A 794 -18.11 5.31 -24.28
C LEU A 794 -17.69 5.47 -22.82
N PRO A 795 -17.93 6.65 -22.20
CA PRO A 795 -17.69 6.83 -20.77
C PRO A 795 -18.65 5.94 -19.97
N VAL A 796 -18.14 5.43 -18.85
CA VAL A 796 -18.89 4.55 -17.94
C VAL A 796 -18.78 5.08 -16.52
N THR A 797 -19.84 4.89 -15.75
CA THR A 797 -19.88 5.25 -14.32
C THR A 797 -20.05 3.98 -13.51
N LEU A 798 -19.22 3.78 -12.48
CA LEU A 798 -19.42 2.70 -11.51
C LEU A 798 -20.71 3.02 -10.72
N SER A 799 -21.69 2.15 -10.83
CA SER A 799 -23.03 2.32 -10.27
C SER A 799 -23.25 1.56 -8.97
N LYS A 800 -22.65 0.39 -8.81
CA LYS A 800 -22.60 -0.39 -7.56
C LYS A 800 -21.53 -1.47 -7.64
N GLU A 801 -21.23 -2.07 -6.50
CA GLU A 801 -20.27 -3.17 -6.34
C GLU A 801 -20.86 -4.21 -5.37
N ASP A 802 -20.74 -5.49 -5.70
CA ASP A 802 -20.99 -6.61 -4.78
C ASP A 802 -19.75 -7.51 -4.67
N ASP A 803 -19.81 -8.60 -3.91
CA ASP A 803 -18.64 -9.47 -3.67
C ASP A 803 -18.03 -10.05 -4.96
N THR A 804 -18.81 -10.17 -6.04
CA THR A 804 -18.41 -10.87 -7.28
C THR A 804 -18.23 -9.90 -8.45
N TYR A 805 -19.06 -8.87 -8.55
CA TYR A 805 -19.19 -8.01 -9.73
C TYR A 805 -19.04 -6.51 -9.39
N LEU A 806 -18.46 -5.78 -10.34
CA LEU A 806 -18.56 -4.33 -10.47
C LEU A 806 -19.64 -4.01 -11.51
N TYR A 807 -20.54 -3.08 -11.21
CA TYR A 807 -21.65 -2.72 -12.11
C TYR A 807 -21.43 -1.33 -12.66
N PHE A 808 -21.49 -1.19 -13.98
CA PHE A 808 -21.27 0.07 -14.66
C PHE A 808 -22.49 0.46 -15.48
N THR A 809 -22.79 1.76 -15.50
CA THR A 809 -23.80 2.34 -16.38
C THR A 809 -23.12 3.21 -17.45
N ALA A 810 -23.66 3.17 -18.66
CA ALA A 810 -23.18 3.95 -19.79
C ALA A 810 -24.36 4.54 -20.56
N ARG A 811 -24.29 5.84 -20.88
CA ARG A 811 -25.20 6.43 -21.88
C ARG A 811 -24.73 5.97 -23.26
N VAL A 812 -25.63 5.33 -24.00
CA VAL A 812 -25.32 4.78 -25.32
C VAL A 812 -26.17 5.49 -26.38
N PRO A 813 -25.62 5.81 -27.57
CA PRO A 813 -26.40 6.46 -28.64
C PRO A 813 -27.46 5.54 -29.27
N GLY A 814 -27.42 4.25 -28.96
CA GLY A 814 -28.37 3.22 -29.39
C GLY A 814 -27.80 1.82 -29.11
N PHE A 815 -28.61 0.78 -29.26
CA PHE A 815 -28.19 -0.60 -29.00
C PHE A 815 -27.66 -1.26 -30.29
N SER A 816 -26.49 -1.89 -30.19
CA SER A 816 -25.73 -2.49 -31.31
C SER A 816 -24.85 -3.63 -30.75
N SER A 817 -23.72 -3.90 -31.40
CA SER A 817 -22.61 -4.70 -30.87
C SER A 817 -21.72 -3.89 -29.94
N PHE A 818 -21.39 -4.48 -28.79
CA PHE A 818 -20.58 -3.89 -27.75
C PHE A 818 -19.43 -4.80 -27.33
N ALA A 819 -18.39 -4.19 -26.76
CA ALA A 819 -17.29 -4.89 -26.10
C ALA A 819 -16.88 -4.15 -24.83
N ILE A 820 -16.83 -4.86 -23.71
CA ILE A 820 -16.27 -4.33 -22.46
C ILE A 820 -14.76 -4.53 -22.51
N THR A 821 -13.97 -3.48 -22.26
CA THR A 821 -12.51 -3.53 -22.26
C THR A 821 -11.90 -2.94 -21.00
N GLY A 822 -10.60 -3.21 -20.82
CA GLY A 822 -9.77 -2.55 -19.82
C GLY A 822 -8.29 -2.65 -20.15
N LYS A 823 -7.47 -1.81 -19.52
CA LYS A 823 -6.03 -1.72 -19.73
C LYS A 823 -5.28 -2.43 -18.61
N ALA A 824 -4.27 -3.22 -18.97
CA ALA A 824 -3.40 -3.87 -17.99
C ALA A 824 -2.52 -2.83 -17.27
N LYS A 825 -2.37 -2.97 -15.94
CA LYS A 825 -1.48 -2.12 -15.13
C LYS A 825 -0.03 -2.31 -15.57
N SER A 826 0.61 -1.25 -16.07
CA SER A 826 2.04 -1.25 -16.41
C SER A 826 2.89 -1.20 -15.13
N LEU A 827 3.73 -2.21 -14.90
CA LEU A 827 4.77 -2.18 -13.85
C LEU A 827 6.01 -1.46 -14.38
N SER A 828 6.22 -0.22 -13.96
CA SER A 828 7.49 0.50 -14.18
C SER A 828 8.56 0.06 -13.16
N LYS A 829 9.81 -0.03 -13.62
CA LYS A 829 11.03 -0.45 -12.88
C LYS A 829 11.94 0.75 -12.60
N GLY A 830 12.48 0.81 -11.36
CA GLY A 830 13.72 1.50 -10.91
C GLY A 830 13.58 3.01 -10.65
N ASP A 831 14.16 3.65 -9.61
CA ASP A 831 15.07 3.24 -8.52
C ASP A 831 15.09 4.38 -7.43
N PRO A 832 15.86 4.35 -6.31
CA PRO A 832 15.36 4.66 -4.96
C PRO A 832 15.95 5.92 -4.28
N THR A 833 15.22 6.53 -3.34
CA THR A 833 15.79 7.32 -2.22
C THR A 833 14.86 7.39 -1.00
N GLU A 834 15.40 6.85 0.11
CA GLU A 834 15.32 7.21 1.53
C GLU A 834 14.01 7.53 2.32
N ALA A 835 13.80 6.65 3.32
CA ALA A 835 13.63 6.93 4.77
C ALA A 835 12.38 7.70 5.27
N LYS A 836 11.36 7.04 5.86
CA LYS A 836 11.21 6.55 7.26
C LYS A 836 10.21 7.46 8.06
N PRO A 837 9.66 7.03 9.22
CA PRO A 837 8.45 6.20 9.37
C PRO A 837 7.35 6.88 10.24
N ARG A 838 6.09 6.39 10.22
CA ARG A 838 5.27 6.45 11.45
C ARG A 838 4.21 5.36 11.55
N GLN A 839 4.03 4.96 12.80
CA GLN A 839 3.44 3.75 13.35
C GLN A 839 1.94 3.58 13.15
N GLU A 840 1.60 2.29 13.14
CA GLU A 840 0.29 1.69 13.39
C GLU A 840 -0.38 2.17 14.68
N THR A 841 -1.70 2.26 14.63
CA THR A 841 -2.57 1.90 15.77
C THR A 841 -3.67 0.97 15.25
N ARG A 842 -3.59 -0.29 15.69
CA ARG A 842 -4.67 -1.29 15.60
C ARG A 842 -5.84 -0.86 16.49
N PHE A 843 -7.06 -1.12 16.05
CA PHE A 843 -8.09 -1.72 16.91
C PHE A 843 -8.96 -2.69 16.10
N VAL A 844 -9.19 -3.84 16.72
CA VAL A 844 -9.93 -5.01 16.27
C VAL A 844 -11.40 -4.85 16.67
N GLY A 845 -12.33 -5.20 15.77
CA GLY A 845 -13.73 -5.48 16.11
C GLY A 845 -13.96 -6.98 16.26
N GLY A 846 -14.51 -7.40 17.41
CA GLY A 846 -15.37 -8.61 17.50
C GLY A 846 -16.72 -8.34 16.82
N GLU A 847 -17.67 -9.25 16.70
CA GLU A 847 -17.97 -10.56 17.27
C GLU A 847 -18.96 -11.25 16.30
N ALA A 848 -19.13 -12.58 16.43
CA ALA A 848 -20.43 -13.29 16.52
C ALA A 848 -20.28 -14.77 16.07
N VAL A 849 -20.96 -15.81 16.57
CA VAL A 849 -21.72 -16.18 17.79
C VAL A 849 -22.21 -17.64 17.55
N LYS A 850 -22.38 -18.43 18.64
CA LYS A 850 -23.15 -19.71 18.81
C LYS A 850 -22.50 -21.03 18.30
N SER A 851 -22.62 -22.19 18.95
CA SER A 851 -23.46 -22.63 20.09
C SER A 851 -22.94 -23.91 20.79
N MET A 852 -23.18 -23.98 22.12
CA MET A 852 -23.65 -25.09 22.97
C MET A 852 -23.02 -26.50 22.96
N GLY A 853 -22.64 -26.92 24.19
CA GLY A 853 -22.54 -28.31 24.64
C GLY A 853 -21.92 -28.37 26.05
N ALA A 854 -22.68 -28.83 27.05
CA ALA A 854 -22.44 -28.69 28.49
C ALA A 854 -21.57 -29.80 29.11
N GLU A 855 -20.90 -29.50 30.24
CA GLU A 855 -20.99 -30.24 31.52
C GLU A 855 -20.12 -29.60 32.63
N VAL A 856 -20.79 -29.12 33.69
CA VAL A 856 -20.61 -29.34 35.15
C VAL A 856 -19.18 -29.72 35.63
N GLU A 857 -18.48 -29.09 36.61
CA GLU A 857 -18.87 -28.73 37.98
C GLU A 857 -17.85 -27.77 38.66
N GLN A 858 -18.39 -26.88 39.52
CA GLN A 858 -17.90 -26.20 40.74
C GLN A 858 -16.42 -26.38 41.20
N ASN A 859 -15.71 -25.42 41.83
CA ASN A 859 -16.15 -24.51 42.90
C ASN A 859 -15.07 -23.44 43.27
N SER A 860 -15.52 -22.23 43.64
CA SER A 860 -14.97 -21.29 44.68
C SER A 860 -13.54 -20.71 44.54
N SER A 861 -13.19 -19.48 44.92
CA SER A 861 -13.86 -18.37 45.61
C SER A 861 -13.09 -17.05 45.35
N GLN A 862 -13.84 -15.95 45.32
CA GLN A 862 -13.38 -14.56 45.29
C GLN A 862 -12.58 -14.14 46.55
N GLY A 863 -11.79 -13.07 46.42
CA GLY A 863 -11.36 -12.30 47.59
C GLY A 863 -10.38 -11.13 47.38
N LYS A 864 -10.91 -9.99 46.89
CA LYS A 864 -10.69 -8.60 47.39
C LYS A 864 -9.34 -7.85 47.25
N ASP A 865 -9.42 -6.77 46.45
CA ASP A 865 -9.33 -5.34 46.81
C ASP A 865 -8.07 -4.68 47.42
N LYS A 866 -7.60 -3.68 46.64
CA LYS A 866 -7.45 -2.23 46.96
C LYS A 866 -6.05 -1.61 47.18
N ALA A 867 -5.86 -0.54 46.37
CA ALA A 867 -5.37 0.81 46.69
C ALA A 867 -3.90 1.19 46.43
N ALA A 868 -3.73 2.20 45.56
CA ALA A 868 -2.58 3.11 45.38
C ALA A 868 -2.55 4.17 46.53
N PRO A 869 -1.62 5.16 46.65
CA PRO A 869 -1.11 6.07 45.59
C PRO A 869 0.34 6.65 45.75
N GLY A 870 0.79 7.48 44.79
CA GLY A 870 1.49 8.75 45.13
C GLY A 870 2.93 9.02 44.63
N PHE A 871 3.03 9.82 43.56
CA PHE A 871 3.95 10.95 43.24
C PHE A 871 5.43 11.02 43.69
N GLY A 872 6.29 11.47 42.76
CA GLY A 872 7.48 12.28 43.07
C GLY A 872 8.63 12.16 42.06
N LEU A 873 8.87 13.20 41.25
CA LEU A 873 9.86 13.27 40.17
C LEU A 873 10.80 14.45 40.46
N ILE A 874 12.12 14.23 40.62
CA ILE A 874 13.16 15.30 40.59
C ILE A 874 14.43 14.77 39.91
N TYR A 875 15.00 15.63 39.06
CA TYR A 875 16.09 15.51 38.11
C TYR A 875 17.52 15.44 38.71
N GLY A 876 18.46 14.96 37.89
CA GLY A 876 19.90 15.21 37.99
C GLY A 876 20.67 14.60 36.81
N ILE A 877 20.72 15.31 35.68
CA ILE A 877 21.56 15.02 34.50
C ILE A 877 22.83 15.87 34.58
N ALA A 878 23.97 15.32 34.15
CA ALA A 878 25.00 15.90 33.27
C ALA A 878 26.40 15.38 33.65
N CYS A 879 27.39 15.22 32.79
CA CYS A 879 27.62 15.16 31.32
C CYS A 879 29.13 14.76 31.23
N ILE A 880 29.74 14.52 30.06
CA ILE A 880 30.64 15.47 29.35
C ILE A 880 31.59 14.57 28.50
N LEU A 881 32.05 14.85 27.27
CA LEU A 881 31.77 15.88 26.24
C LEU A 881 32.77 15.64 25.08
N ALA A 882 32.37 16.10 23.90
CA ALA A 882 33.12 17.06 23.07
C ALA A 882 33.87 16.61 21.81
N VAL A 883 33.79 17.55 20.84
CA VAL A 883 34.81 18.06 19.90
C VAL A 883 34.45 17.77 18.42
N PHE A 884 34.20 18.74 17.52
CA PHE A 884 34.23 20.21 17.59
C PHE A 884 33.79 20.85 16.22
N LEU A 885 33.52 22.17 16.24
CA LEU A 885 33.52 23.18 15.15
C LEU A 885 32.23 23.29 14.29
N TYR A 886 31.63 24.45 13.97
CA TYR A 886 32.02 25.87 14.12
C TYR A 886 30.79 26.81 14.00
N LYS A 887 30.60 27.69 14.99
CA LYS A 887 30.40 29.17 14.93
C LYS A 887 30.01 29.81 13.57
N ARG A 888 29.19 30.87 13.46
CA ARG A 888 28.52 31.79 14.41
C ARG A 888 27.75 32.82 13.57
N LYS A 889 26.44 32.99 13.78
CA LYS A 889 25.82 34.23 14.24
C LYS A 889 24.37 33.96 14.59
#